data_AF-A0A7Y5BP86-F1
#
_entry.id   AF-A0A7Y5BP86-F1
#
_cell.length_a   1.000
_cell.length_b   1.000
_cell.length_c   1.000
_cell.angle_alpha   90.00
_cell.angle_beta   90.00
_cell.angle_gamma   90.00
#
_symmetry.space_group_name_H-M   'P 1'
#
loop_
_entity.id
_entity.type
_entity.pdbx_description
1 polymer ?
#
loop_
_entity_poly.entity_id
_entity_poly.type
_entity_poly.pdbx_seq_one_letter_code
_entity_poly.pdbx_strand_id
1 'polypeptide(L)'
;MNPFRLAIRLITLGLGAFFALTGVIGFLIYRSLPALIGMVIFLIGGAIVVLIPTFVQKMAARAEARAARKRRSIRDPEKSPRLRALVFAAQAVGMLSLAYTGRLWIIAFIGLIILAAGHWYANHQIHFKPIPWVRFLIFGLFHLVFVWMFVGIFIGQPYPQAQLAMLGMAVVSWELFSRLNLISGLGLGLINLYVAATLSRDVFFALFLLAFVGLLLAFLWVAESEDGVKDNPIQLTIQNSQLPIVNSRNYILRFSFLLLLAVPLIFLLTPHFAGRPLIMPISLRVPIRSGAQAQIVNPAVPLVQIQGWSDGESEYYYGFDTRLDLSYRGGLSDTVMMFVRSPAWSYWRSHAYDVYDGRTWTQTSPDDITTIHREPGNVLFEIPTPPGEPLPRAGEETFVQTFYIVQSLPNLLFVGGQPRQLFLAADEIVMDATGGFRVGEPLAPGAVYSAISARQEVDPATLRTAGTAYPPDLLSDYTQLPATVTPRTRQLAEDLTRTALTPYDKATALRDYLLTIPYDYFPPPQAPNTDAVDQFLFVDKRGVCEQYASALVILLRLNGIPARLVAGFGSGTYNQITGYYEVRASDAHAWVEVYFPGSGWVPFDPTPGWTGDPQTGEVKRWVFSSWTEGVDLPRIELGGVGEAGAAVFAAVAGPLGVLFALAMAGAMGWGLWWLWQWWRRKNPPRPRGLQDHPNRRKILRAYRRAERKARTPRGAAQTVGEHVRAAPALTGLEDAVNIAAYRPNPPDDEMVEAIKHL
;
A
#
# COMPACT_ATOMS: atom_id res chain seq x y z
N MET A 1 -33.99 -25.50 -49.44
CA MET A 1 -33.33 -24.33 -48.80
C MET A 1 -32.46 -24.84 -47.66
N ASN A 2 -31.15 -24.58 -47.69
CA ASN A 2 -30.20 -25.18 -46.74
C ASN A 2 -30.37 -24.53 -45.33
N PRO A 3 -30.71 -25.30 -44.27
CA PRO A 3 -30.96 -24.78 -42.93
C PRO A 3 -29.76 -24.00 -42.34
N PHE A 4 -28.55 -24.30 -42.81
CA PHE A 4 -27.33 -23.58 -42.41
C PHE A 4 -27.30 -22.13 -42.92
N ARG A 5 -27.86 -21.84 -44.10
CA ARG A 5 -27.95 -20.47 -44.65
C ARG A 5 -29.06 -19.65 -44.01
N LEU A 6 -30.12 -20.30 -43.49
CA LEU A 6 -31.19 -19.63 -42.75
C LEU A 6 -30.72 -19.23 -41.34
N ALA A 7 -29.95 -20.10 -40.67
CA ALA A 7 -29.32 -19.80 -39.38
C ALA A 7 -28.32 -18.65 -39.48
N ILE A 8 -27.45 -18.65 -40.50
CA ILE A 8 -26.49 -17.55 -40.72
C ILE A 8 -27.20 -16.24 -41.02
N ARG A 9 -28.30 -16.25 -41.79
CA ARG A 9 -29.10 -15.03 -42.06
C ARG A 9 -29.82 -14.51 -40.82
N LEU A 10 -30.36 -15.38 -39.96
CA LEU A 10 -31.00 -14.97 -38.71
C LEU A 10 -29.97 -14.44 -37.69
N ILE A 11 -28.77 -15.02 -37.65
CA ILE A 11 -27.67 -14.56 -36.79
C ILE A 11 -27.10 -13.22 -37.28
N THR A 12 -26.93 -13.02 -38.59
CA THR A 12 -26.49 -11.73 -39.15
C THR A 12 -27.54 -10.63 -39.03
N LEU A 13 -28.83 -10.95 -39.15
CA LEU A 13 -29.93 -10.00 -38.86
C LEU A 13 -30.02 -9.68 -37.37
N GLY A 14 -29.78 -10.66 -36.48
CA GLY A 14 -29.72 -10.45 -35.03
C GLY A 14 -28.53 -9.60 -34.57
N LEU A 15 -27.34 -9.84 -35.12
CA LEU A 15 -26.14 -9.05 -34.85
C LEU A 15 -26.23 -7.64 -35.44
N GLY A 16 -26.79 -7.48 -36.65
CA GLY A 16 -27.04 -6.17 -37.24
C GLY A 16 -28.04 -5.33 -36.43
N ALA A 17 -29.11 -5.97 -35.91
CA ALA A 17 -30.06 -5.31 -35.02
C ALA A 17 -29.44 -4.97 -33.66
N PHE A 18 -28.55 -5.82 -33.11
CA PHE A 18 -27.86 -5.59 -31.85
C PHE A 18 -26.82 -4.45 -31.93
N PHE A 19 -26.04 -4.36 -33.01
CA PHE A 19 -25.10 -3.25 -33.24
C PHE A 19 -25.81 -1.93 -33.58
N ALA A 20 -26.94 -1.98 -34.28
CA ALA A 20 -27.77 -0.80 -34.50
C ALA A 20 -28.43 -0.31 -33.19
N LEU A 21 -28.90 -1.23 -32.32
CA LEU A 21 -29.50 -0.86 -31.03
C LEU A 21 -28.45 -0.33 -30.04
N THR A 22 -27.26 -0.93 -29.98
CA THR A 22 -26.16 -0.47 -29.10
C THR A 22 -25.51 0.83 -29.60
N GLY A 23 -25.42 1.04 -30.92
CA GLY A 23 -25.00 2.32 -31.51
C GLY A 23 -26.01 3.45 -31.26
N VAL A 24 -27.31 3.15 -31.35
CA VAL A 24 -28.39 4.11 -31.04
C VAL A 24 -28.48 4.38 -29.54
N ILE A 25 -28.28 3.38 -28.68
CA ILE A 25 -28.24 3.55 -27.21
C ILE A 25 -26.98 4.32 -26.78
N GLY A 26 -25.81 4.04 -27.36
CA GLY A 26 -24.58 4.79 -27.10
C GLY A 26 -24.66 6.25 -27.56
N PHE A 27 -25.26 6.50 -28.74
CA PHE A 27 -25.51 7.85 -29.25
C PHE A 27 -26.58 8.60 -28.43
N LEU A 28 -27.62 7.90 -27.97
CA LEU A 28 -28.62 8.45 -27.05
C LEU A 28 -28.01 8.74 -25.68
N ILE A 29 -27.14 7.88 -25.11
CA ILE A 29 -26.48 8.11 -23.82
C ILE A 29 -25.50 9.29 -23.90
N TYR A 30 -24.72 9.40 -24.97
CA TYR A 30 -23.78 10.51 -25.16
C TYR A 30 -24.48 11.86 -25.35
N ARG A 31 -25.61 11.88 -26.09
CA ARG A 31 -26.43 13.09 -26.30
C ARG A 31 -27.33 13.41 -25.10
N SER A 32 -27.68 12.41 -24.29
CA SER A 32 -28.54 12.58 -23.10
C SER A 32 -27.74 12.88 -21.84
N LEU A 33 -26.42 12.68 -21.79
CA LEU A 33 -25.62 12.94 -20.59
C LEU A 33 -25.75 14.40 -20.08
N PRO A 34 -25.75 15.44 -20.94
CA PRO A 34 -26.02 16.81 -20.50
C PRO A 34 -27.47 17.02 -20.05
N ALA A 35 -28.42 16.32 -20.66
CA ALA A 35 -29.84 16.38 -20.29
C ALA A 35 -30.14 15.59 -18.99
N LEU A 36 -29.39 14.52 -18.73
CA LEU A 36 -29.46 13.70 -17.52
C LEU A 36 -28.78 14.44 -16.36
N ILE A 37 -27.63 15.07 -16.60
CA ILE A 37 -26.98 15.98 -15.65
C ILE A 37 -27.90 17.18 -15.39
N GLY A 38 -28.52 17.77 -16.42
CA GLY A 38 -29.51 18.83 -16.28
C GLY A 38 -30.76 18.39 -15.52
N MET A 39 -31.27 17.17 -15.76
CA MET A 39 -32.42 16.59 -15.06
C MET A 39 -32.07 16.22 -13.63
N VAL A 40 -30.87 15.73 -13.35
CA VAL A 40 -30.37 15.47 -11.99
C VAL A 40 -30.14 16.78 -11.24
N ILE A 41 -29.58 17.81 -11.88
CA ILE A 41 -29.47 19.16 -11.29
C ILE A 41 -30.86 19.77 -11.07
N PHE A 42 -31.83 19.53 -11.96
CA PHE A 42 -33.22 20.00 -11.80
C PHE A 42 -34.00 19.20 -10.74
N LEU A 43 -33.77 17.89 -10.62
CA LEU A 43 -34.37 17.03 -9.58
C LEU A 43 -33.74 17.29 -8.22
N ILE A 44 -32.42 17.48 -8.15
CA ILE A 44 -31.70 17.91 -6.94
C ILE A 44 -32.12 19.33 -6.58
N GLY A 45 -32.21 20.24 -7.56
CA GLY A 45 -32.69 21.62 -7.37
C GLY A 45 -34.15 21.69 -6.92
N GLY A 46 -35.03 20.88 -7.50
CA GLY A 46 -36.44 20.75 -7.11
C GLY A 46 -36.62 20.11 -5.74
N ALA A 47 -35.82 19.08 -5.42
CA ALA A 47 -35.77 18.49 -4.07
C ALA A 47 -35.22 19.50 -3.03
N ILE A 48 -34.22 20.30 -3.40
CA ILE A 48 -33.66 21.36 -2.56
C ILE A 48 -34.70 22.47 -2.30
N VAL A 49 -35.48 22.87 -3.30
CA VAL A 49 -36.46 23.98 -3.16
C VAL A 49 -37.76 23.55 -2.48
N VAL A 50 -38.19 22.29 -2.64
CA VAL A 50 -39.51 21.83 -2.13
C VAL A 50 -39.40 21.00 -0.84
N LEU A 51 -38.39 20.12 -0.72
CA LEU A 51 -38.27 19.23 0.45
C LEU A 51 -37.48 19.87 1.59
N ILE A 52 -36.52 20.77 1.31
CA ILE A 52 -35.73 21.39 2.39
C ILE A 52 -36.56 22.36 3.23
N PRO A 53 -37.41 23.26 2.71
CA PRO A 53 -38.20 24.15 3.57
C PRO A 53 -39.20 23.40 4.45
N THR A 54 -39.82 22.34 3.91
CA THR A 54 -40.81 21.51 4.63
C THR A 54 -40.14 20.56 5.64
N PHE A 55 -38.97 20.01 5.30
CA PHE A 55 -38.15 19.23 6.22
C PHE A 55 -37.50 20.11 7.31
N VAL A 56 -37.00 21.30 6.96
CA VAL A 56 -36.45 22.29 7.88
C VAL A 56 -37.54 22.84 8.81
N GLN A 57 -38.77 23.09 8.35
CA GLN A 57 -39.88 23.46 9.23
C GLN A 57 -40.30 22.32 10.18
N LYS A 58 -40.42 21.07 9.67
CA LYS A 58 -40.74 19.91 10.52
C LYS A 58 -39.62 19.59 11.51
N MET A 59 -38.36 19.77 11.11
CA MET A 59 -37.19 19.63 11.98
C MET A 59 -37.06 20.80 12.94
N ALA A 60 -37.35 22.03 12.56
CA ALA A 60 -37.35 23.21 13.44
C ALA A 60 -38.44 23.07 14.51
N ALA A 61 -39.65 22.66 14.16
CA ALA A 61 -40.73 22.41 15.12
C ALA A 61 -40.41 21.24 16.07
N ARG A 62 -39.82 20.15 15.56
CA ARG A 62 -39.34 19.02 16.40
C ARG A 62 -38.09 19.37 17.22
N ALA A 63 -37.25 20.26 16.71
CA ALA A 63 -36.04 20.75 17.37
C ALA A 63 -36.37 21.79 18.43
N GLU A 64 -37.40 22.62 18.28
CA GLU A 64 -37.92 23.50 19.34
C GLU A 64 -38.58 22.70 20.44
N ALA A 65 -39.40 21.70 20.10
CA ALA A 65 -39.99 20.77 21.07
C ALA A 65 -38.92 19.93 21.81
N ARG A 66 -37.83 19.55 21.15
CA ARG A 66 -36.67 18.89 21.78
C ARG A 66 -35.73 19.87 22.50
N ALA A 67 -35.58 21.11 22.04
CA ALA A 67 -34.74 22.14 22.66
C ALA A 67 -35.36 22.64 23.97
N ALA A 68 -36.69 22.70 24.06
CA ALA A 68 -37.40 22.92 25.32
C ALA A 68 -37.14 21.79 26.33
N ARG A 69 -36.93 20.55 25.86
CA ARG A 69 -36.67 19.37 26.72
C ARG A 69 -35.17 19.11 27.00
N LYS A 70 -34.26 19.61 26.16
CA LYS A 70 -32.80 19.36 26.20
C LYS A 70 -31.97 20.57 26.68
N ARG A 71 -32.61 21.69 27.04
CA ARG A 71 -31.95 22.90 27.57
C ARG A 71 -31.25 22.74 28.95
N ARG A 72 -31.11 21.53 29.49
CA ARG A 72 -30.50 21.27 30.81
C ARG A 72 -29.58 20.04 30.84
N SER A 73 -28.69 19.89 29.86
CA SER A 73 -27.41 19.19 30.08
C SER A 73 -26.31 19.94 29.34
N ILE A 74 -25.81 21.01 29.95
CA ILE A 74 -24.61 21.67 29.47
C ILE A 74 -23.48 20.64 29.68
N ARG A 75 -22.87 20.15 28.59
CA ARG A 75 -21.56 19.52 28.69
C ARG A 75 -20.61 20.66 29.00
N ASP A 76 -20.05 20.69 30.21
CA ASP A 76 -19.16 21.78 30.57
C ASP A 76 -17.99 21.81 29.58
N PRO A 77 -17.66 22.99 29.02
CA PRO A 77 -16.53 23.11 28.12
C PRO A 77 -15.22 22.79 28.87
N GLU A 78 -14.29 22.14 28.18
CA GLU A 78 -12.98 21.81 28.75
C GLU A 78 -12.13 23.07 28.85
N LYS A 79 -11.76 23.46 30.08
CA LYS A 79 -11.06 24.73 30.38
C LYS A 79 -9.54 24.55 30.53
N SER A 80 -9.03 23.32 30.60
CA SER A 80 -7.60 23.09 30.77
C SER A 80 -6.79 23.53 29.54
N PRO A 81 -5.93 24.57 29.65
CA PRO A 81 -5.06 24.96 28.54
C PRO A 81 -3.98 23.91 28.27
N ARG A 82 -3.57 23.15 29.29
CA ARG A 82 -2.54 22.10 29.20
C ARG A 82 -3.02 20.93 28.36
N LEU A 83 -4.22 20.42 28.63
CA LEU A 83 -4.80 19.32 27.86
C LEU A 83 -5.03 19.71 26.40
N ARG A 84 -5.51 20.93 26.14
CA ARG A 84 -5.69 21.45 24.78
C ARG A 84 -4.36 21.54 24.02
N ALA A 85 -3.30 22.06 24.65
CA ALA A 85 -1.98 22.14 24.05
C ALA A 85 -1.41 20.76 23.70
N LEU A 86 -1.57 19.77 24.58
CA LEU A 86 -1.13 18.39 24.34
C LEU A 86 -1.87 17.73 23.17
N VAL A 87 -3.19 17.92 23.07
CA VAL A 87 -3.97 17.39 21.94
C VAL A 87 -3.57 18.07 20.62
N PHE A 88 -3.40 19.40 20.62
CA PHE A 88 -2.91 20.12 19.45
C PHE A 88 -1.55 19.60 19.00
N ALA A 89 -0.60 19.44 19.93
CA ALA A 89 0.72 18.92 19.63
C ALA A 89 0.66 17.49 19.06
N ALA A 90 -0.17 16.61 19.64
CA ALA A 90 -0.31 15.24 19.15
C ALA A 90 -0.90 15.18 17.75
N GLN A 91 -1.92 16.01 17.47
CA GLN A 91 -2.50 16.15 16.13
C GLN A 91 -1.49 16.72 15.13
N ALA A 92 -0.70 17.71 15.53
CA ALA A 92 0.37 18.27 14.71
C ALA A 92 1.46 17.22 14.40
N VAL A 93 1.89 16.42 15.39
CA VAL A 93 2.84 15.31 15.17
C VAL A 93 2.27 14.29 14.18
N GLY A 94 1.00 13.88 14.33
CA GLY A 94 0.34 12.99 13.38
C GLY A 94 0.32 13.57 11.97
N MET A 95 0.01 14.86 11.82
CA MET A 95 -0.01 15.55 10.52
C MET A 95 1.39 15.71 9.91
N LEU A 96 2.40 16.07 10.72
CA LEU A 96 3.79 16.22 10.28
C LEU A 96 4.40 14.87 9.87
N SER A 97 4.01 13.79 10.54
CA SER A 97 4.44 12.44 10.14
C SER A 97 3.96 12.09 8.73
N LEU A 98 2.72 12.43 8.38
CA LEU A 98 2.19 12.27 7.01
C LEU A 98 2.82 13.24 6.01
N ALA A 99 3.14 14.46 6.44
CA ALA A 99 3.84 15.43 5.61
C ALA A 99 5.22 14.91 5.20
N TYR A 100 5.94 14.32 6.15
CA TYR A 100 7.25 13.71 5.94
C TYR A 100 7.17 12.49 5.03
N THR A 101 6.36 11.47 5.38
CA THR A 101 6.30 10.21 4.61
C THR A 101 5.67 10.40 3.24
N GLY A 102 4.65 11.25 3.12
CA GLY A 102 3.93 11.50 1.87
C GLY A 102 4.45 12.66 1.02
N ARG A 103 5.47 13.40 1.49
CA ARG A 103 5.93 14.69 0.92
C ARG A 103 4.80 15.73 0.76
N LEU A 104 3.83 15.73 1.68
CA LEU A 104 2.61 16.55 1.64
C LEU A 104 2.75 17.89 2.39
N TRP A 105 3.92 18.54 2.32
CA TRP A 105 4.24 19.72 3.15
C TRP A 105 3.28 20.90 2.97
N ILE A 106 2.83 21.19 1.74
CA ILE A 106 1.88 22.27 1.46
C ILE A 106 0.54 22.00 2.16
N ILE A 107 0.05 20.77 2.06
CA ILE A 107 -1.22 20.36 2.67
C ILE A 107 -1.10 20.33 4.19
N ALA A 108 0.05 19.91 4.72
CA ALA A 108 0.33 19.97 6.14
C ALA A 108 0.34 21.41 6.65
N PHE A 109 0.95 22.33 5.92
CA PHE A 109 0.97 23.75 6.29
C PHE A 109 -0.43 24.35 6.35
N ILE A 110 -1.25 24.12 5.31
CA ILE A 110 -2.66 24.54 5.28
C ILE A 110 -3.45 23.89 6.43
N GLY A 111 -3.27 22.57 6.62
CA GLY A 111 -3.91 21.80 7.67
C GLY A 111 -3.55 22.29 9.07
N LEU A 112 -2.29 22.64 9.33
CA LEU A 112 -1.82 23.18 10.61
C LEU A 112 -2.42 24.56 10.90
N ILE A 113 -2.57 25.42 9.89
CA ILE A 113 -3.25 26.72 10.04
C ILE A 113 -4.72 26.50 10.43
N ILE A 114 -5.43 25.62 9.71
CA ILE A 114 -6.84 25.31 9.99
C ILE A 114 -7.00 24.66 11.37
N LEU A 115 -6.08 23.76 11.73
CA LEU A 115 -6.02 23.09 13.03
C LEU A 115 -5.80 24.10 14.18
N ALA A 116 -4.85 25.02 14.02
CA ALA A 116 -4.57 26.06 15.01
C ALA A 116 -5.77 27.01 15.16
N ALA A 117 -6.40 27.42 14.05
CA ALA A 117 -7.61 28.24 14.07
C ALA A 117 -8.78 27.51 14.76
N GLY A 118 -8.93 26.21 14.53
CA GLY A 118 -9.97 25.39 15.16
C GLY A 118 -9.79 25.24 16.67
N HIS A 119 -8.56 24.97 17.13
CA HIS A 119 -8.24 24.95 18.56
C HIS A 119 -8.43 26.32 19.22
N TRP A 120 -7.99 27.40 18.56
CA TRP A 120 -8.19 28.76 19.03
C TRP A 120 -9.69 29.10 19.18
N TYR A 121 -10.49 28.78 18.15
CA TYR A 121 -11.94 29.00 18.15
C TYR A 121 -12.63 28.17 19.24
N ALA A 122 -12.31 26.88 19.31
CA ALA A 122 -12.89 25.97 20.31
C ALA A 122 -12.54 26.40 21.75
N ASN A 123 -11.40 27.04 21.96
CA ASN A 123 -11.00 27.62 23.25
C ASN A 123 -11.73 28.95 23.56
N HIS A 124 -11.85 29.85 22.59
CA HIS A 124 -12.51 31.16 22.80
C HIS A 124 -14.03 31.05 22.95
N GLN A 125 -14.66 30.11 22.24
CA GLN A 125 -16.10 29.87 22.29
C GLN A 125 -16.55 29.07 23.51
N ILE A 126 -15.65 28.66 24.42
CA ILE A 126 -16.02 28.13 25.75
C ILE A 126 -16.92 29.12 26.50
N HIS A 127 -16.71 30.42 26.28
CA HIS A 127 -17.40 31.49 26.98
C HIS A 127 -18.65 32.01 26.25
N PHE A 128 -18.94 31.52 25.03
CA PHE A 128 -20.03 32.01 24.18
C PHE A 128 -20.87 30.85 23.60
N LYS A 129 -22.09 31.14 23.13
CA LYS A 129 -22.93 30.09 22.51
C LYS A 129 -22.36 29.73 21.12
N PRO A 130 -22.17 28.43 20.80
CA PRO A 130 -21.64 28.03 19.51
C PRO A 130 -22.52 28.56 18.37
N ILE A 131 -21.90 29.26 17.42
CA ILE A 131 -22.58 29.92 16.30
C ILE A 131 -23.08 28.84 15.32
N PRO A 132 -24.39 28.73 15.04
CA PRO A 132 -24.95 27.69 14.17
C PRO A 132 -24.34 27.66 12.76
N TRP A 133 -24.03 28.83 12.18
CA TRP A 133 -23.41 28.94 10.86
C TRP A 133 -22.01 28.33 10.78
N VAL A 134 -21.24 28.33 11.87
CA VAL A 134 -19.90 27.73 11.89
C VAL A 134 -19.99 26.21 11.72
N ARG A 135 -21.02 25.56 12.28
CA ARG A 135 -21.24 24.11 12.07
C ARG A 135 -21.61 23.79 10.62
N PHE A 136 -22.39 24.65 9.98
CA PHE A 136 -22.71 24.51 8.55
C PHE A 136 -21.46 24.69 7.68
N LEU A 137 -20.60 25.65 8.03
CA LEU A 137 -19.31 25.87 7.36
C LEU A 137 -18.37 24.66 7.52
N ILE A 138 -18.22 24.12 8.74
CA ILE A 138 -17.41 22.91 9.02
C ILE A 138 -17.92 21.73 8.21
N PHE A 139 -19.24 21.51 8.19
CA PHE A 139 -19.85 20.46 7.39
C PHE A 139 -19.55 20.63 5.90
N GLY A 140 -19.73 21.84 5.36
CA GLY A 140 -19.41 22.16 3.97
C GLY A 140 -17.93 21.94 3.65
N LEU A 141 -17.03 22.44 4.50
CA LEU A 141 -15.58 22.28 4.33
C LEU A 141 -15.16 20.80 4.38
N PHE A 142 -15.73 20.01 5.28
CA PHE A 142 -15.48 18.57 5.34
C PHE A 142 -15.91 17.86 4.05
N HIS A 143 -17.08 18.22 3.49
CA HIS A 143 -17.53 17.68 2.20
C HIS A 143 -16.65 18.15 1.05
N LEU A 144 -16.16 19.40 1.08
CA LEU A 144 -15.18 19.88 0.10
C LEU A 144 -13.88 19.10 0.18
N VAL A 145 -13.36 18.79 1.36
CA VAL A 145 -12.18 17.92 1.53
C VAL A 145 -12.47 16.51 1.00
N PHE A 146 -13.67 15.98 1.20
CA PHE A 146 -14.07 14.69 0.65
C PHE A 146 -14.16 14.72 -0.88
N VAL A 147 -14.75 15.78 -1.47
CA VAL A 147 -14.79 16.00 -2.91
C VAL A 147 -13.38 16.17 -3.48
N TRP A 148 -12.51 16.93 -2.79
CA TRP A 148 -11.10 17.07 -3.13
C TRP A 148 -10.37 15.72 -3.14
N MET A 149 -10.59 14.88 -2.13
CA MET A 149 -10.08 13.51 -2.11
C MET A 149 -10.63 12.70 -3.31
N PHE A 150 -11.95 12.72 -3.50
CA PHE A 150 -12.63 11.93 -4.51
C PHE A 150 -12.16 12.30 -5.92
N VAL A 151 -12.19 13.59 -6.28
CA VAL A 151 -11.63 14.10 -7.53
C VAL A 151 -10.14 13.79 -7.62
N GLY A 152 -9.40 13.98 -6.52
CA GLY A 152 -7.99 13.69 -6.41
C GLY A 152 -7.60 12.25 -6.80
N ILE A 153 -8.45 11.27 -6.49
CA ILE A 153 -8.25 9.87 -6.91
C ILE A 153 -8.25 9.75 -8.45
N PHE A 154 -9.11 10.50 -9.15
CA PHE A 154 -9.23 10.44 -10.61
C PHE A 154 -8.21 11.31 -11.35
N ILE A 155 -7.67 12.36 -10.72
CA ILE A 155 -6.67 13.26 -11.34
C ILE A 155 -5.22 12.96 -10.90
N GLY A 156 -4.98 11.83 -10.21
CA GLY A 156 -3.63 11.40 -9.86
C GLY A 156 -2.97 12.13 -8.68
N GLN A 157 -3.76 12.74 -7.77
CA GLN A 157 -3.23 13.41 -6.57
C GLN A 157 -2.44 12.44 -5.67
N PRO A 158 -1.34 12.88 -5.04
CA PRO A 158 -0.56 12.03 -4.15
C PRO A 158 -1.27 11.76 -2.81
N TYR A 159 -1.54 10.49 -2.52
CA TYR A 159 -2.12 9.99 -1.26
C TYR A 159 -3.42 10.70 -0.84
N PRO A 160 -4.49 10.69 -1.67
CA PRO A 160 -5.70 11.46 -1.41
C PRO A 160 -6.35 11.09 -0.07
N GLN A 161 -6.26 9.82 0.34
CA GLN A 161 -6.73 9.35 1.65
C GLN A 161 -5.94 9.95 2.83
N ALA A 162 -4.63 10.13 2.69
CA ALA A 162 -3.79 10.80 3.68
C ALA A 162 -4.12 12.30 3.76
N GLN A 163 -4.33 12.95 2.60
CA GLN A 163 -4.78 14.34 2.55
C GLN A 163 -6.14 14.53 3.24
N LEU A 164 -7.10 13.61 3.03
CA LEU A 164 -8.39 13.59 3.74
C LEU A 164 -8.19 13.44 5.24
N ALA A 165 -7.32 12.53 5.69
CA ALA A 165 -7.08 12.29 7.10
C ALA A 165 -6.50 13.56 7.79
N MET A 166 -5.53 14.24 7.15
CA MET A 166 -4.95 15.50 7.63
C MET A 166 -5.99 16.62 7.68
N LEU A 167 -6.63 16.91 6.55
CA LEU A 167 -7.55 18.04 6.43
C LEU A 167 -8.85 17.77 7.20
N GLY A 168 -9.37 16.55 7.17
CA GLY A 168 -10.54 16.13 7.94
C GLY A 168 -10.32 16.31 9.44
N MET A 169 -9.15 15.91 9.96
CA MET A 169 -8.78 16.18 11.35
C MET A 169 -8.72 17.69 11.65
N ALA A 170 -8.11 18.49 10.76
CA ALA A 170 -8.04 19.93 10.94
C ALA A 170 -9.43 20.59 10.96
N VAL A 171 -10.34 20.18 10.08
CA VAL A 171 -11.72 20.69 10.03
C VAL A 171 -12.52 20.30 11.28
N VAL A 172 -12.43 19.05 11.73
CA VAL A 172 -13.14 18.56 12.92
C VAL A 172 -12.62 19.18 14.22
N SER A 173 -11.39 19.73 14.23
CA SER A 173 -10.81 20.39 15.40
C SER A 173 -11.64 21.56 15.96
N TRP A 174 -12.48 22.17 15.12
CA TRP A 174 -13.39 23.25 15.49
C TRP A 174 -14.54 22.80 16.42
N GLU A 175 -14.75 21.48 16.58
CA GLU A 175 -15.75 20.91 17.50
C GLU A 175 -15.17 20.44 18.84
N LEU A 176 -13.90 20.72 19.14
CA LEU A 176 -13.19 20.27 20.35
C LEU A 176 -13.54 21.07 21.62
N PHE A 177 -14.83 21.12 21.97
CA PHE A 177 -15.34 21.89 23.11
C PHE A 177 -15.24 21.17 24.45
N SER A 178 -15.34 19.84 24.48
CA SER A 178 -15.39 19.05 25.71
C SER A 178 -14.21 18.09 25.81
N ARG A 179 -13.93 17.58 27.02
CA ARG A 179 -12.87 16.60 27.26
C ARG A 179 -13.00 15.35 26.38
N LEU A 180 -14.22 14.84 26.22
CA LEU A 180 -14.49 13.71 25.34
C LEU A 180 -14.08 14.01 23.89
N ASN A 181 -14.34 15.24 23.42
CA ASN A 181 -13.96 15.64 22.07
C ASN A 181 -12.43 15.77 21.96
N LEU A 182 -11.72 16.26 22.99
CA LEU A 182 -10.25 16.26 23.02
C LEU A 182 -9.67 14.85 22.88
N ILE A 183 -10.26 13.85 23.54
CA ILE A 183 -9.88 12.44 23.39
C ILE A 183 -10.11 11.96 21.95
N SER A 184 -11.24 12.33 21.33
CA SER A 184 -11.46 12.07 19.90
C SER A 184 -10.41 12.75 19.02
N GLY A 185 -9.95 13.95 19.40
CA GLY A 185 -8.86 14.67 18.74
C GLY A 185 -7.53 13.90 18.77
N LEU A 186 -7.18 13.29 19.90
CA LEU A 186 -6.04 12.37 20.00
C LEU A 186 -6.21 11.15 19.08
N GLY A 187 -7.42 10.57 19.04
CA GLY A 187 -7.73 9.47 18.13
C GLY A 187 -7.51 9.83 16.66
N LEU A 188 -7.92 11.02 16.23
CA LEU A 188 -7.67 11.52 14.87
C LEU A 188 -6.18 11.74 14.59
N GLY A 189 -5.42 12.22 15.58
CA GLY A 189 -3.96 12.31 15.49
C GLY A 189 -3.30 10.93 15.32
N LEU A 190 -3.78 9.93 16.06
CA LEU A 190 -3.30 8.54 15.95
C LEU A 190 -3.64 7.91 14.59
N ILE A 191 -4.82 8.22 14.02
CA ILE A 191 -5.19 7.79 12.67
C ILE A 191 -4.18 8.33 11.66
N ASN A 192 -3.83 9.62 11.74
CA ASN A 192 -2.81 10.20 10.87
C ASN A 192 -1.45 9.53 11.04
N LEU A 193 -1.04 9.27 12.28
CA LEU A 193 0.20 8.54 12.58
C LEU A 193 0.18 7.12 12.00
N TYR A 194 -0.95 6.42 12.08
CA TYR A 194 -1.12 5.08 11.51
C TYR A 194 -1.02 5.09 9.98
N VAL A 195 -1.68 6.04 9.31
CA VAL A 195 -1.57 6.21 7.86
C VAL A 195 -0.13 6.59 7.47
N ALA A 196 0.58 7.36 8.29
CA ALA A 196 2.00 7.63 8.05
C ALA A 196 2.85 6.37 8.20
N ALA A 197 2.55 5.51 9.17
CA ALA A 197 3.24 4.24 9.38
C ALA A 197 3.17 3.34 8.14
N THR A 198 2.00 3.23 7.51
CA THR A 198 1.82 2.40 6.30
C THR A 198 2.52 2.95 5.07
N LEU A 199 2.86 4.25 5.08
CA LEU A 199 3.58 4.93 4.00
C LEU A 199 5.07 5.07 4.26
N SER A 200 5.53 4.81 5.48
CA SER A 200 6.93 4.98 5.86
C SER A 200 7.83 4.01 5.11
N ARG A 201 9.00 4.50 4.70
CA ARG A 201 10.06 3.72 4.03
C ARG A 201 11.39 3.77 4.77
N ASP A 202 11.46 4.53 5.87
CA ASP A 202 12.69 4.74 6.64
C ASP A 202 12.44 4.66 8.16
N VAL A 203 13.53 4.59 8.92
CA VAL A 203 13.51 4.48 10.39
C VAL A 203 13.15 5.81 11.07
N PHE A 204 13.23 6.95 10.37
CA PHE A 204 12.92 8.26 10.96
C PHE A 204 11.46 8.38 11.41
N PHE A 205 10.55 7.59 10.83
CA PHE A 205 9.18 7.48 11.31
C PHE A 205 9.09 7.13 12.81
N ALA A 206 10.04 6.36 13.36
CA ALA A 206 10.08 6.00 14.77
C ALA A 206 10.13 7.23 15.70
N LEU A 207 10.73 8.34 15.27
CA LEU A 207 10.78 9.58 16.05
C LEU A 207 9.40 10.20 16.21
N PHE A 208 8.58 10.19 15.15
CA PHE A 208 7.19 10.68 15.22
C PHE A 208 6.33 9.79 16.11
N LEU A 209 6.51 8.46 16.04
CA LEU A 209 5.83 7.51 16.90
C LEU A 209 6.17 7.75 18.38
N LEU A 210 7.45 7.88 18.72
CA LEU A 210 7.90 8.15 20.08
C LEU A 210 7.38 9.51 20.59
N ALA A 211 7.41 10.55 19.76
CA ALA A 211 6.86 11.86 20.10
C ALA A 211 5.36 11.78 20.39
N PHE A 212 4.59 11.06 19.56
CA PHE A 212 3.15 10.90 19.76
C PHE A 212 2.83 10.10 21.04
N VAL A 213 3.54 8.99 21.29
CA VAL A 213 3.38 8.20 22.51
C VAL A 213 3.71 9.03 23.76
N GLY A 214 4.78 9.83 23.72
CA GLY A 214 5.14 10.75 24.80
C GLY A 214 4.04 11.78 25.09
N LEU A 215 3.45 12.36 24.05
CA LEU A 215 2.33 13.30 24.18
C LEU A 215 1.05 12.64 24.71
N LEU A 216 0.76 11.40 24.30
CA LEU A 216 -0.36 10.63 24.81
C LEU A 216 -0.20 10.32 26.31
N LEU A 217 0.99 9.89 26.74
CA LEU A 217 1.30 9.63 28.14
C LEU A 217 1.22 10.93 28.98
N ALA A 218 1.73 12.03 28.45
CA ALA A 218 1.60 13.35 29.08
C ALA A 218 0.14 13.78 29.23
N PHE A 219 -0.69 13.54 28.21
CA PHE A 219 -2.13 13.83 28.28
C PHE A 219 -2.81 13.02 29.39
N LEU A 220 -2.54 11.71 29.46
CA LEU A 220 -3.11 10.83 30.50
C LEU A 220 -2.68 11.28 31.90
N TRP A 221 -1.40 11.62 32.08
CA TRP A 221 -0.86 12.12 33.34
C TRP A 221 -1.53 13.42 33.79
N VAL A 222 -1.63 14.41 32.89
CA VAL A 222 -2.26 15.71 33.20
C VAL A 222 -3.75 15.53 33.47
N ALA A 223 -4.45 14.72 32.67
CA ALA A 223 -5.88 14.46 32.85
C ALA A 223 -6.17 13.86 34.24
N GLU A 224 -5.37 12.87 34.66
CA GLU A 224 -5.48 12.27 36.00
C GLU A 224 -5.21 13.29 37.12
N SER A 225 -4.20 14.14 36.94
CA SER A 225 -3.84 15.16 37.94
C SER A 225 -4.92 16.24 38.11
N GLU A 226 -5.60 16.63 37.03
CA GLU A 226 -6.61 17.70 37.04
C GLU A 226 -7.99 17.20 37.47
N ASP A 227 -8.28 15.89 37.35
CA ASP A 227 -9.57 15.30 37.73
C ASP A 227 -9.71 15.08 39.26
N GLY A 228 -8.71 15.47 40.06
CA GLY A 228 -8.80 15.53 41.53
C GLY A 228 -8.99 14.18 42.22
N VAL A 229 -8.79 13.05 41.50
CA VAL A 229 -8.90 11.69 42.06
C VAL A 229 -7.92 11.49 43.23
N LYS A 230 -6.79 12.20 43.23
CA LYS A 230 -5.78 12.19 44.30
C LYS A 230 -6.15 13.04 45.52
N ASP A 231 -7.03 14.04 45.36
CA ASP A 231 -7.39 15.03 46.39
C ASP A 231 -8.81 14.82 46.96
N ASN A 232 -9.46 13.70 46.63
CA ASN A 232 -10.77 13.39 47.16
C ASN A 232 -10.66 13.02 48.66
N PRO A 233 -11.23 13.81 49.60
CA PRO A 233 -11.10 13.57 51.05
C PRO A 233 -11.79 12.27 51.51
N ILE A 234 -12.60 11.67 50.63
CA ILE A 234 -13.16 10.34 50.85
C ILE A 234 -12.11 9.31 50.40
N GLN A 235 -11.07 9.13 51.21
CA GLN A 235 -10.30 7.89 51.17
C GLN A 235 -11.26 6.77 51.54
N LEU A 236 -11.60 5.93 50.55
CA LEU A 236 -12.27 4.66 50.79
C LEU A 236 -11.34 3.82 51.67
N THR A 237 -11.48 3.98 52.99
CA THR A 237 -10.86 3.07 53.95
C THR A 237 -11.61 1.77 53.76
N ILE A 238 -11.00 0.84 53.02
CA ILE A 238 -11.54 -0.49 52.83
C ILE A 238 -11.59 -1.09 54.23
N GLN A 239 -12.78 -1.10 54.83
CA GLN A 239 -13.02 -1.89 56.03
C GLN A 239 -12.69 -3.33 55.62
N ASN A 240 -11.71 -3.92 56.29
CA ASN A 240 -11.17 -5.26 56.08
C ASN A 240 -12.30 -6.31 56.16
N SER A 241 -13.12 -6.40 55.12
CA SER A 241 -13.83 -7.61 54.78
C SER A 241 -12.81 -8.44 54.01
N GLN A 242 -12.68 -9.70 54.42
CA GLN A 242 -11.80 -10.71 53.84
C GLN A 242 -12.21 -11.03 52.39
N LEU A 243 -12.19 -10.04 51.50
CA LEU A 243 -12.17 -10.29 50.08
C LEU A 243 -10.74 -10.72 49.75
N PRO A 244 -10.54 -11.90 49.11
CA PRO A 244 -9.21 -12.31 48.72
C PRO A 244 -8.63 -11.17 47.88
N ILE A 245 -7.49 -10.64 48.31
CA ILE A 245 -6.73 -9.66 47.54
C ILE A 245 -6.35 -10.38 46.25
N VAL A 246 -7.22 -10.32 45.26
CA VAL A 246 -6.94 -10.81 43.92
C VAL A 246 -5.81 -9.93 43.47
N ASN A 247 -4.61 -10.51 43.39
CA ASN A 247 -3.37 -9.83 43.07
C ASN A 247 -3.53 -9.19 41.68
N SER A 248 -4.06 -7.96 41.64
CA SER A 248 -4.42 -7.24 40.42
C SER A 248 -3.20 -7.02 39.55
N ARG A 249 -2.02 -6.92 40.18
CA ARG A 249 -0.72 -6.96 39.52
C ARG A 249 -0.53 -8.21 38.68
N ASN A 250 -0.92 -9.40 39.15
CA ASN A 250 -0.83 -10.64 38.37
C ASN A 250 -1.83 -10.68 37.21
N TYR A 251 -3.01 -10.09 37.35
CA TYR A 251 -3.98 -10.02 36.25
C TYR A 251 -3.56 -9.00 35.19
N ILE A 252 -3.06 -7.83 35.60
CA ILE A 252 -2.50 -6.83 34.70
C ILE A 252 -1.28 -7.41 33.99
N LEU A 253 -0.35 -8.05 34.72
CA LEU A 253 0.81 -8.71 34.10
C LEU A 253 0.40 -9.83 33.13
N ARG A 254 -0.58 -10.67 33.49
CA ARG A 254 -1.09 -11.71 32.57
C ARG A 254 -1.80 -11.12 31.37
N PHE A 255 -2.58 -10.05 31.54
CA PHE A 255 -3.27 -9.39 30.44
C PHE A 255 -2.30 -8.66 29.52
N SER A 256 -1.33 -7.92 30.07
CA SER A 256 -0.25 -7.27 29.32
C SER A 256 0.63 -8.30 28.62
N PHE A 257 0.94 -9.43 29.26
CA PHE A 257 1.65 -10.55 28.64
C PHE A 257 0.83 -11.19 27.52
N LEU A 258 -0.45 -11.48 27.75
CA LEU A 258 -1.35 -12.00 26.72
C LEU A 258 -1.52 -11.02 25.56
N LEU A 259 -1.56 -9.71 25.81
CA LEU A 259 -1.62 -8.68 24.76
C LEU A 259 -0.29 -8.60 23.99
N LEU A 260 0.84 -8.60 24.70
CA LEU A 260 2.19 -8.65 24.13
C LEU A 260 2.44 -9.92 23.31
N LEU A 261 1.74 -11.01 23.61
CA LEU A 261 1.83 -12.27 22.89
C LEU A 261 0.79 -12.33 21.75
N ALA A 262 -0.42 -11.82 21.97
CA ALA A 262 -1.49 -11.79 21.00
C ALA A 262 -1.21 -10.85 19.82
N VAL A 263 -0.58 -9.69 20.01
CA VAL A 263 -0.22 -8.80 18.91
C VAL A 263 0.75 -9.46 17.91
N PRO A 264 1.88 -10.05 18.32
CA PRO A 264 2.74 -10.81 17.41
C PRO A 264 2.04 -12.07 16.89
N LEU A 265 1.21 -12.75 17.68
CA LEU A 265 0.46 -13.92 17.20
C LEU A 265 -0.55 -13.53 16.10
N ILE A 266 -1.28 -12.43 16.28
CA ILE A 266 -2.17 -11.86 15.26
C ILE A 266 -1.33 -11.45 14.06
N PHE A 267 -0.21 -10.75 14.23
CA PHE A 267 0.67 -10.38 13.11
C PHE A 267 1.22 -11.60 12.35
N LEU A 268 1.59 -12.67 13.07
CA LEU A 268 2.09 -13.93 12.51
C LEU A 268 1.00 -14.74 11.79
N LEU A 269 -0.23 -14.71 12.31
CA LEU A 269 -1.39 -15.44 11.78
C LEU A 269 -2.22 -14.62 10.78
N THR A 270 -1.98 -13.31 10.67
CA THR A 270 -2.61 -12.47 9.66
C THR A 270 -1.99 -12.85 8.31
N PRO A 271 -2.80 -13.26 7.31
CA PRO A 271 -2.27 -13.63 6.01
C PRO A 271 -1.54 -12.46 5.37
N HIS A 272 -0.22 -12.58 5.23
CA HIS A 272 0.57 -11.68 4.40
C HIS A 272 0.56 -12.25 2.99
N PHE A 273 -0.50 -11.94 2.24
CA PHE A 273 -0.61 -12.38 0.86
C PHE A 273 0.61 -11.89 0.08
N ALA A 274 1.40 -12.81 -0.49
CA ALA A 274 2.38 -12.49 -1.53
C ALA A 274 1.57 -11.84 -2.66
N GLY A 275 1.65 -10.51 -2.75
CA GLY A 275 0.60 -9.70 -3.33
C GLY A 275 0.32 -10.05 -4.79
N ARG A 276 -0.79 -10.73 -5.07
CA ARG A 276 -1.64 -10.33 -6.19
C ARG A 276 -2.42 -9.13 -5.67
N PRO A 277 -2.03 -7.90 -6.01
CA PRO A 277 -2.65 -6.75 -5.39
C PRO A 277 -4.14 -6.75 -5.82
N LEU A 278 -5.04 -6.85 -4.84
CA LEU A 278 -6.49 -6.70 -5.01
C LEU A 278 -6.87 -5.29 -5.52
N ILE A 279 -5.89 -4.38 -5.58
CA ILE A 279 -5.97 -3.01 -6.09
C ILE A 279 -4.84 -2.85 -7.12
N MET A 280 -5.15 -2.37 -8.32
CA MET A 280 -4.19 -2.18 -9.41
C MET A 280 -2.91 -1.47 -8.92
N PRO A 281 -1.71 -2.04 -9.12
CA PRO A 281 -0.45 -1.43 -8.71
C PRO A 281 0.02 -0.42 -9.76
N ILE A 282 -0.88 0.46 -10.17
CA ILE A 282 -0.62 1.51 -11.17
C ILE A 282 -0.48 2.82 -10.42
N SER A 283 0.62 3.54 -10.64
CA SER A 283 0.61 4.98 -10.32
C SER A 283 -0.20 5.71 -11.38
N LEU A 284 -1.38 6.22 -11.01
CA LEU A 284 -2.04 7.30 -11.77
C LEU A 284 -1.31 8.65 -11.60
N ARG A 285 -0.18 8.68 -10.89
CA ARG A 285 0.50 9.91 -10.43
C ARG A 285 1.39 10.56 -11.48
N VAL A 286 1.93 9.78 -12.41
CA VAL A 286 2.67 10.27 -13.57
C VAL A 286 2.29 9.31 -14.69
N PRO A 287 1.50 9.72 -15.69
CA PRO A 287 1.23 8.85 -16.84
C PRO A 287 2.58 8.51 -17.46
N ILE A 288 2.85 7.22 -17.65
CA ILE A 288 3.98 6.79 -18.46
C ILE A 288 3.54 7.11 -19.89
N ARG A 289 4.08 8.17 -20.47
CA ARG A 289 3.61 8.66 -21.76
C ARG A 289 3.80 7.58 -22.80
N SER A 290 2.70 7.24 -23.44
CA SER A 290 2.64 6.28 -24.51
C SER A 290 3.13 6.91 -25.81
N GLY A 291 3.81 6.10 -26.60
CA GLY A 291 4.27 6.44 -27.93
C GLY A 291 5.10 5.30 -28.46
N ALA A 292 4.77 4.81 -29.66
CA ALA A 292 5.60 3.87 -30.38
C ALA A 292 6.93 4.56 -30.73
N GLN A 293 7.93 4.35 -29.86
CA GLN A 293 9.27 4.86 -30.06
C GLN A 293 10.22 3.68 -30.19
N ALA A 294 10.82 3.55 -31.37
CA ALA A 294 11.87 2.57 -31.62
C ALA A 294 13.18 2.96 -30.90
N GLN A 295 13.45 4.25 -30.72
CA GLN A 295 14.69 4.71 -30.11
C GLN A 295 14.67 4.59 -28.58
N ILE A 296 15.80 4.15 -28.02
CA ILE A 296 16.04 4.21 -26.58
C ILE A 296 16.45 5.65 -26.24
N VAL A 297 15.70 6.26 -25.32
CA VAL A 297 15.98 7.59 -24.79
C VAL A 297 16.50 7.40 -23.37
N ASN A 298 17.81 7.59 -23.20
CA ASN A 298 18.46 7.53 -21.90
C ASN A 298 18.58 8.95 -21.33
N PRO A 299 17.84 9.31 -20.25
CA PRO A 299 17.86 10.65 -19.67
C PRO A 299 19.15 10.95 -18.90
N ALA A 300 20.08 9.99 -18.84
CA ALA A 300 21.41 10.13 -18.28
C ALA A 300 21.40 10.29 -16.74
N VAL A 301 22.04 9.35 -16.02
CA VAL A 301 22.05 9.28 -14.56
C VAL A 301 23.29 9.99 -14.03
N PRO A 302 23.20 10.99 -13.13
CA PRO A 302 24.40 11.66 -12.62
C PRO A 302 25.20 10.74 -11.68
N LEU A 303 26.49 10.58 -11.95
CA LEU A 303 27.46 9.83 -11.14
C LEU A 303 28.42 10.81 -10.43
N VAL A 304 28.85 10.49 -9.21
CA VAL A 304 29.74 11.37 -8.41
C VAL A 304 31.15 11.35 -8.99
N GLN A 305 31.67 12.53 -9.37
CA GLN A 305 33.04 12.73 -9.83
C GLN A 305 34.05 12.39 -8.72
N ILE A 306 34.97 11.47 -9.00
CA ILE A 306 36.16 11.27 -8.15
C ILE A 306 37.12 12.42 -8.46
N GLN A 307 37.40 13.24 -7.44
CA GLN A 307 38.24 14.43 -7.57
C GLN A 307 39.69 14.03 -7.91
N GLY A 308 40.12 14.26 -9.15
CA GLY A 308 41.52 14.06 -9.55
C GLY A 308 41.81 13.70 -11.01
N TRP A 309 40.81 13.49 -11.86
CA TRP A 309 41.03 13.20 -13.28
C TRP A 309 40.08 14.03 -14.15
N SER A 310 40.64 14.85 -15.02
CA SER A 310 39.91 15.53 -16.09
C SER A 310 40.63 15.24 -17.39
N ASP A 311 39.99 14.52 -18.29
CA ASP A 311 39.91 14.88 -19.71
C ASP A 311 38.90 13.98 -20.41
N GLY A 312 37.71 14.54 -20.68
CA GLY A 312 36.69 13.96 -21.57
C GLY A 312 35.77 12.91 -20.92
N GLU A 313 35.33 13.14 -19.68
CA GLU A 313 34.48 12.22 -18.93
C GLU A 313 33.01 12.41 -19.27
N SER A 314 32.35 11.34 -19.71
CA SER A 314 30.89 11.32 -19.74
C SER A 314 30.33 10.67 -18.48
N GLU A 315 29.43 11.41 -17.84
CA GLU A 315 28.84 11.17 -16.52
C GLU A 315 27.77 10.06 -16.52
N TYR A 316 27.82 9.10 -17.46
CA TYR A 316 26.68 8.24 -17.84
C TYR A 316 27.04 6.74 -17.94
N TYR A 317 26.13 5.86 -17.49
CA TYR A 317 26.16 4.45 -17.86
C TYR A 317 25.54 4.26 -19.25
N TYR A 318 26.37 3.91 -20.23
CA TYR A 318 25.96 3.74 -21.63
C TYR A 318 25.34 2.38 -21.95
N GLY A 319 25.35 1.42 -21.02
CA GLY A 319 24.80 0.08 -21.26
C GLY A 319 23.27 0.02 -21.31
N PHE A 320 22.57 1.15 -21.16
CA PHE A 320 21.13 1.25 -21.43
C PHE A 320 20.87 2.06 -22.70
N ASP A 321 21.45 1.59 -23.81
CA ASP A 321 21.25 2.11 -25.16
C ASP A 321 21.19 0.93 -26.15
N THR A 322 20.87 1.20 -27.41
CA THR A 322 20.94 0.28 -28.54
C THR A 322 22.37 -0.13 -28.90
N ARG A 323 23.37 0.57 -28.35
CA ARG A 323 24.80 0.33 -28.54
C ARG A 323 25.54 0.30 -27.19
N LEU A 324 26.42 -0.68 -27.00
CA LEU A 324 27.32 -0.78 -25.85
C LEU A 324 28.78 -0.88 -26.33
N ASP A 325 29.62 0.10 -25.98
CA ASP A 325 31.06 0.10 -26.27
C ASP A 325 31.85 -0.48 -25.08
N LEU A 326 32.63 -1.54 -25.29
CA LEU A 326 33.39 -2.22 -24.23
C LEU A 326 34.65 -1.47 -23.79
N SER A 327 35.05 -0.43 -24.52
CA SER A 327 36.22 0.38 -24.18
C SER A 327 35.97 1.38 -23.05
N TYR A 328 34.71 1.69 -22.75
CA TYR A 328 34.33 2.68 -21.74
C TYR A 328 33.01 2.30 -21.05
N ARG A 329 33.05 2.10 -19.73
CA ARG A 329 31.87 1.87 -18.89
C ARG A 329 31.45 3.11 -18.08
N GLY A 330 32.41 3.93 -17.67
CA GLY A 330 32.24 4.93 -16.62
C GLY A 330 32.17 4.31 -15.21
N GLY A 331 32.24 5.13 -14.17
CA GLY A 331 32.11 4.68 -12.78
C GLY A 331 30.66 4.65 -12.30
N LEU A 332 30.19 3.54 -11.74
CA LEU A 332 28.82 3.43 -11.21
C LEU A 332 28.72 3.94 -9.76
N SER A 333 27.60 4.59 -9.41
CA SER A 333 27.39 5.19 -8.08
C SER A 333 26.43 4.38 -7.22
N ASP A 334 26.49 4.56 -5.90
CA ASP A 334 25.55 3.94 -4.97
C ASP A 334 24.17 4.63 -4.92
N THR A 335 23.85 5.50 -5.88
CA THR A 335 22.57 6.20 -5.96
C THR A 335 21.44 5.20 -6.17
N VAL A 336 20.42 5.22 -5.32
CA VAL A 336 19.23 4.37 -5.47
C VAL A 336 18.43 4.83 -6.68
N MET A 337 18.29 3.95 -7.66
CA MET A 337 17.58 4.19 -8.92
C MET A 337 16.11 3.82 -8.81
N MET A 338 15.83 2.69 -8.18
CA MET A 338 14.48 2.19 -7.98
C MET A 338 14.36 1.29 -6.75
N PHE A 339 13.15 1.16 -6.23
CA PHE A 339 12.79 0.09 -5.29
C PHE A 339 11.93 -0.94 -6.00
N VAL A 340 12.23 -2.23 -5.82
CA VAL A 340 11.43 -3.31 -6.39
C VAL A 340 10.78 -4.09 -5.26
N ARG A 341 9.44 -4.13 -5.24
CA ARG A 341 8.70 -5.02 -4.35
C ARG A 341 8.46 -6.33 -5.09
N SER A 342 9.14 -7.39 -4.67
CA SER A 342 8.99 -8.72 -5.26
C SER A 342 9.12 -9.80 -4.18
N PRO A 343 8.33 -10.88 -4.23
CA PRO A 343 8.49 -12.02 -3.33
C PRO A 343 9.71 -12.90 -3.69
N ALA A 344 10.24 -12.79 -4.90
CA ALA A 344 11.44 -13.49 -5.37
C ALA A 344 12.53 -12.48 -5.76
N TRP A 345 13.79 -12.84 -5.58
CA TRP A 345 14.89 -12.10 -6.20
C TRP A 345 14.98 -12.46 -7.68
N SER A 346 15.40 -11.52 -8.51
CA SER A 346 15.62 -11.73 -9.95
C SER A 346 16.59 -10.69 -10.46
N TYR A 347 17.20 -10.94 -11.62
CA TYR A 347 17.86 -9.88 -12.38
C TYR A 347 16.78 -9.08 -13.10
N TRP A 348 16.82 -7.77 -12.98
CA TRP A 348 15.85 -6.87 -13.57
C TRP A 348 16.30 -6.56 -15.00
N ARG A 349 15.91 -7.43 -15.92
CA ARG A 349 16.23 -7.38 -17.36
C ARG A 349 15.60 -6.18 -18.05
N SER A 350 16.35 -5.45 -18.86
CA SER A 350 15.80 -4.45 -19.78
C SER A 350 15.71 -4.98 -21.21
N HIS A 351 16.84 -5.30 -21.84
CA HIS A 351 16.95 -5.68 -23.26
C HIS A 351 18.26 -6.43 -23.52
N ALA A 352 18.43 -6.95 -24.74
CA ALA A 352 19.65 -7.63 -25.15
C ALA A 352 20.26 -7.08 -26.45
N TYR A 353 21.49 -7.47 -26.73
CA TYR A 353 22.28 -7.18 -27.93
C TYR A 353 22.67 -8.48 -28.64
N ASP A 354 22.72 -8.44 -29.96
CA ASP A 354 22.90 -9.61 -30.81
C ASP A 354 24.08 -9.47 -31.79
N VAL A 355 24.54 -8.27 -32.14
CA VAL A 355 25.69 -8.08 -33.05
C VAL A 355 26.92 -7.62 -32.29
N TYR A 356 28.05 -8.27 -32.57
CA TYR A 356 29.37 -7.88 -32.07
C TYR A 356 30.33 -7.56 -33.22
N ASP A 357 31.05 -6.44 -33.12
CA ASP A 357 31.98 -5.95 -34.15
C ASP A 357 33.48 -6.05 -33.77
N GLY A 358 33.79 -6.61 -32.59
CA GLY A 358 35.16 -6.65 -32.03
C GLY A 358 35.42 -5.62 -30.93
N ARG A 359 34.49 -4.68 -30.72
CA ARG A 359 34.56 -3.66 -29.66
C ARG A 359 33.19 -3.34 -29.06
N THR A 360 32.18 -3.31 -29.91
CA THR A 360 30.85 -2.81 -29.62
C THR A 360 29.81 -3.91 -29.76
N TRP A 361 28.79 -3.88 -28.91
CA TRP A 361 27.54 -4.58 -29.09
C TRP A 361 26.46 -3.66 -29.63
N THR A 362 25.67 -4.13 -30.60
CA THR A 362 24.51 -3.41 -31.16
C THR A 362 23.32 -4.34 -31.32
N GLN A 363 22.12 -3.77 -31.36
CA GLN A 363 20.92 -4.49 -31.80
C GLN A 363 20.84 -4.51 -33.35
N THR A 364 20.62 -5.66 -33.99
CA THR A 364 20.55 -5.80 -35.47
C THR A 364 19.45 -4.91 -36.07
N SER A 365 18.27 -4.94 -35.45
CA SER A 365 17.08 -4.23 -35.93
C SER A 365 16.43 -3.49 -34.76
N PRO A 366 17.00 -2.36 -34.30
CA PRO A 366 16.43 -1.60 -33.18
C PRO A 366 15.04 -1.04 -33.49
N ASP A 367 14.70 -0.92 -34.79
CA ASP A 367 13.41 -0.51 -35.31
C ASP A 367 12.45 -1.71 -35.60
N ASP A 368 12.91 -2.95 -35.47
CA ASP A 368 12.02 -4.13 -35.52
C ASP A 368 11.33 -4.28 -34.17
N ILE A 369 10.15 -3.67 -34.10
CA ILE A 369 9.39 -3.50 -32.89
C ILE A 369 7.95 -4.01 -33.05
N THR A 370 7.47 -4.69 -32.03
CA THR A 370 6.06 -5.08 -31.92
C THR A 370 5.35 -4.13 -30.97
N THR A 371 4.44 -3.29 -31.50
CA THR A 371 3.58 -2.45 -30.67
C THR A 371 2.48 -3.28 -30.05
N ILE A 372 2.39 -3.24 -28.72
CA ILE A 372 1.36 -3.90 -27.93
C ILE A 372 0.41 -2.81 -27.43
N HIS A 373 -0.82 -2.83 -27.95
CA HIS A 373 -1.86 -1.92 -27.51
C HIS A 373 -2.60 -2.48 -26.31
N ARG A 374 -3.01 -1.59 -25.41
CA ARG A 374 -3.90 -1.96 -24.32
C ARG A 374 -5.32 -2.16 -24.85
N GLU A 375 -5.98 -3.22 -24.41
CA GLU A 375 -7.40 -3.40 -24.73
C GLU A 375 -8.25 -2.28 -24.10
N PRO A 376 -9.23 -1.72 -24.83
CA PRO A 376 -10.11 -0.69 -24.30
C PRO A 376 -10.85 -1.15 -23.03
N GLY A 377 -10.71 -0.42 -21.92
CA GLY A 377 -11.32 -0.76 -20.63
C GLY A 377 -10.50 -1.72 -19.76
N ASN A 378 -9.37 -2.22 -20.27
CA ASN A 378 -8.39 -2.98 -19.51
C ASN A 378 -7.25 -2.06 -19.04
N VAL A 379 -6.56 -2.44 -17.97
CA VAL A 379 -5.40 -1.69 -17.43
C VAL A 379 -4.11 -2.50 -17.43
N LEU A 380 -4.15 -3.68 -18.05
CA LEU A 380 -3.01 -4.57 -18.21
C LEU A 380 -2.70 -4.79 -19.69
N PHE A 381 -1.43 -5.03 -19.98
CA PHE A 381 -0.94 -5.52 -21.25
C PHE A 381 -0.69 -7.02 -21.12
N GLU A 382 -1.30 -7.81 -21.99
CA GLU A 382 -0.93 -9.21 -22.14
C GLU A 382 0.29 -9.30 -23.05
N ILE A 383 1.34 -9.96 -22.55
CA ILE A 383 2.61 -10.04 -23.25
C ILE A 383 2.59 -11.27 -24.15
N PRO A 384 2.72 -11.10 -25.48
CA PRO A 384 2.80 -12.24 -26.39
C PRO A 384 4.08 -13.02 -26.10
N THR A 385 4.00 -14.35 -26.17
CA THR A 385 5.18 -15.20 -26.03
C THR A 385 6.07 -15.03 -27.26
N PRO A 386 7.34 -14.59 -27.11
CA PRO A 386 8.24 -14.44 -28.24
C PRO A 386 8.47 -15.76 -28.99
N PRO A 387 8.75 -15.73 -30.30
CA PRO A 387 9.14 -16.94 -31.04
C PRO A 387 10.34 -17.63 -30.38
N GLY A 388 10.24 -18.94 -30.18
CA GLY A 388 11.30 -19.75 -29.55
C GLY A 388 11.24 -19.83 -28.02
N GLU A 389 10.41 -19.02 -27.35
CA GLU A 389 10.14 -19.17 -25.92
C GLU A 389 9.07 -20.25 -25.66
N PRO A 390 9.14 -20.97 -24.52
CA PRO A 390 8.13 -21.96 -24.18
C PRO A 390 6.79 -21.29 -23.91
N LEU A 391 5.72 -21.90 -24.42
CA LEU A 391 4.36 -21.44 -24.16
C LEU A 391 4.02 -21.50 -22.65
N PRO A 392 3.15 -20.60 -22.17
CA PRO A 392 2.57 -20.64 -20.83
C PRO A 392 2.09 -22.04 -20.44
N ARG A 393 2.52 -22.56 -19.29
CA ARG A 393 2.07 -23.85 -18.76
C ARG A 393 1.01 -23.65 -17.68
N ALA A 394 -0.01 -24.50 -17.67
CA ALA A 394 -0.99 -24.51 -16.59
C ALA A 394 -0.29 -24.86 -15.26
N GLY A 395 -0.46 -24.01 -14.24
CA GLY A 395 0.15 -24.22 -12.92
C GLY A 395 1.61 -23.77 -12.79
N GLU A 396 2.16 -23.07 -13.77
CA GLU A 396 3.48 -22.44 -13.63
C GLU A 396 3.50 -21.46 -12.44
N GLU A 397 4.62 -21.43 -11.72
CA GLU A 397 4.79 -20.53 -10.60
C GLU A 397 4.97 -19.09 -11.12
N THR A 398 4.03 -18.21 -10.77
CA THR A 398 4.08 -16.79 -11.13
C THR A 398 4.28 -15.92 -9.91
N PHE A 399 4.93 -14.78 -10.10
CA PHE A 399 5.11 -13.78 -9.06
C PHE A 399 4.86 -12.37 -9.58
N VAL A 400 4.45 -11.48 -8.67
CA VAL A 400 4.21 -10.07 -8.96
C VAL A 400 5.39 -9.26 -8.47
N GLN A 401 5.86 -8.37 -9.33
CA GLN A 401 6.93 -7.42 -9.05
C GLN A 401 6.41 -6.02 -9.34
N THR A 402 6.62 -5.10 -8.40
CA THR A 402 6.24 -3.68 -8.54
C THR A 402 7.47 -2.81 -8.44
N PHE A 403 7.71 -2.00 -9.46
CA PHE A 403 8.86 -1.12 -9.60
C PHE A 403 8.48 0.31 -9.23
N TYR A 404 9.23 0.92 -8.31
CA TYR A 404 9.05 2.30 -7.88
C TYR A 404 10.28 3.10 -8.29
N ILE A 405 10.14 3.90 -9.34
CA ILE A 405 11.24 4.66 -9.93
C ILE A 405 11.57 5.86 -9.03
N VAL A 406 12.83 5.98 -8.62
CA VAL A 406 13.32 7.03 -7.71
C VAL A 406 14.09 8.10 -8.48
N GLN A 407 14.90 7.68 -9.46
CA GLN A 407 15.65 8.55 -10.36
C GLN A 407 15.18 8.36 -11.80
N SER A 408 15.45 9.34 -12.65
CA SER A 408 15.12 9.22 -14.08
C SER A 408 15.83 8.01 -14.67
N LEU A 409 15.08 7.12 -15.32
CA LEU A 409 15.59 5.94 -16.00
C LEU A 409 15.27 6.04 -17.50
N PRO A 410 15.99 5.30 -18.36
CA PRO A 410 15.67 5.19 -19.77
C PRO A 410 14.20 4.83 -20.00
N ASN A 411 13.71 5.03 -21.23
CA ASN A 411 12.36 4.60 -21.64
C ASN A 411 12.22 3.07 -21.77
N LEU A 412 12.95 2.30 -20.95
CA LEU A 412 13.00 0.86 -20.87
C LEU A 412 12.26 0.39 -19.61
N LEU A 413 11.41 -0.63 -19.74
CA LEU A 413 10.84 -1.31 -18.57
C LEU A 413 11.77 -2.46 -18.15
N PHE A 414 11.99 -2.56 -16.85
CA PHE A 414 12.80 -3.59 -16.23
C PHE A 414 11.88 -4.69 -15.68
N VAL A 415 12.23 -5.95 -15.91
CA VAL A 415 11.41 -7.09 -15.49
C VAL A 415 12.29 -8.26 -15.04
N GLY A 416 11.92 -8.91 -13.94
CA GLY A 416 12.46 -10.20 -13.54
C GLY A 416 11.66 -11.39 -14.07
N GLY A 417 12.31 -12.52 -14.28
CA GLY A 417 11.70 -13.75 -14.82
C GLY A 417 11.12 -13.57 -16.23
N GLN A 418 10.17 -14.44 -16.61
CA GLN A 418 9.50 -14.36 -17.91
C GLN A 418 8.20 -13.56 -17.81
N PRO A 419 8.13 -12.31 -18.32
CA PRO A 419 6.97 -11.45 -18.17
C PRO A 419 5.77 -11.99 -18.95
N ARG A 420 4.60 -12.02 -18.29
CA ARG A 420 3.32 -12.46 -18.87
C ARG A 420 2.31 -11.33 -18.96
N GLN A 421 2.33 -10.44 -17.97
CA GLN A 421 1.45 -9.28 -17.93
C GLN A 421 2.20 -8.06 -17.41
N LEU A 422 1.94 -6.90 -18.00
CA LEU A 422 2.46 -5.61 -17.53
C LEU A 422 1.31 -4.69 -17.12
N PHE A 423 1.48 -3.99 -16.01
CA PHE A 423 0.51 -3.04 -15.44
C PHE A 423 1.14 -1.67 -15.37
N LEU A 424 0.74 -0.77 -16.27
CA LEU A 424 1.25 0.59 -16.33
C LEU A 424 0.23 1.56 -16.92
N ALA A 425 0.36 2.84 -16.55
CA ALA A 425 -0.48 3.93 -17.06
C ALA A 425 0.01 4.43 -18.42
N ALA A 426 0.04 3.54 -19.42
CA ALA A 426 0.33 3.82 -20.83
C ALA A 426 -0.77 3.21 -21.72
N ASP A 427 -1.00 3.77 -22.90
CA ASP A 427 -1.97 3.25 -23.88
C ASP A 427 -1.35 2.19 -24.82
N GLU A 428 -0.04 2.27 -25.03
CA GLU A 428 0.75 1.33 -25.82
C GLU A 428 2.14 1.17 -25.20
N ILE A 429 2.71 -0.02 -25.39
CA ILE A 429 4.11 -0.33 -25.14
C ILE A 429 4.70 -0.94 -26.39
N VAL A 430 6.02 -0.92 -26.47
CA VAL A 430 6.75 -1.55 -27.56
C VAL A 430 7.58 -2.71 -27.01
N MET A 431 7.61 -3.82 -27.73
CA MET A 431 8.52 -4.94 -27.47
C MET A 431 9.52 -5.05 -28.63
N ASP A 432 10.82 -5.05 -28.33
CA ASP A 432 11.86 -5.27 -29.33
C ASP A 432 12.06 -6.76 -29.66
N ALA A 433 12.79 -7.05 -30.74
CA ALA A 433 13.08 -8.42 -31.18
C ALA A 433 13.81 -9.28 -30.12
N THR A 434 14.45 -8.66 -29.13
CA THR A 434 15.09 -9.37 -28.02
C THR A 434 14.15 -9.63 -26.84
N GLY A 435 12.91 -9.13 -26.88
CA GLY A 435 11.93 -9.22 -25.80
C GLY A 435 12.12 -8.16 -24.72
N GLY A 436 12.83 -7.07 -25.00
CA GLY A 436 12.88 -5.88 -24.14
C GLY A 436 11.68 -4.97 -24.36
N PHE A 437 11.20 -4.31 -23.30
CA PHE A 437 10.01 -3.44 -23.40
C PHE A 437 10.39 -1.96 -23.32
N ARG A 438 9.75 -1.16 -24.16
CA ARG A 438 9.96 0.29 -24.27
C ARG A 438 8.66 1.06 -24.14
N VAL A 439 8.77 2.28 -23.67
CA VAL A 439 7.68 3.28 -23.58
C VAL A 439 8.08 4.56 -24.32
N GLY A 440 7.15 5.47 -24.53
CA GLY A 440 7.35 6.63 -25.40
C GLY A 440 8.22 7.74 -24.81
N GLU A 441 8.49 7.74 -23.50
CA GLU A 441 9.37 8.71 -22.84
C GLU A 441 10.15 8.04 -21.69
N PRO A 442 11.29 8.60 -21.28
CA PRO A 442 12.03 8.15 -20.10
C PRO A 442 11.16 7.98 -18.86
N LEU A 443 11.47 6.96 -18.05
CA LEU A 443 10.76 6.72 -16.80
C LEU A 443 11.11 7.81 -15.78
N ALA A 444 10.15 8.70 -15.53
CA ALA A 444 10.31 9.80 -14.60
C ALA A 444 10.35 9.34 -13.12
N PRO A 445 11.03 10.09 -12.23
CA PRO A 445 10.93 9.88 -10.78
C PRO A 445 9.47 9.84 -10.29
N GLY A 446 9.13 8.79 -9.55
CA GLY A 446 7.78 8.55 -9.05
C GLY A 446 6.90 7.69 -9.96
N ALA A 447 7.37 7.31 -11.16
CA ALA A 447 6.69 6.31 -11.99
C ALA A 447 6.62 4.97 -11.26
N VAL A 448 5.47 4.28 -11.41
CA VAL A 448 5.25 2.94 -10.86
C VAL A 448 4.58 2.08 -11.90
N TYR A 449 5.16 0.90 -12.13
CA TYR A 449 4.57 -0.16 -12.94
C TYR A 449 4.76 -1.49 -12.23
N SER A 450 3.98 -2.49 -12.65
CA SER A 450 4.17 -3.86 -12.17
C SER A 450 4.21 -4.84 -13.32
N ALA A 451 4.88 -5.96 -13.08
CA ALA A 451 4.86 -7.10 -13.97
C ALA A 451 4.40 -8.34 -13.19
N ILE A 452 3.64 -9.20 -13.88
CA ILE A 452 3.44 -10.58 -13.46
C ILE A 452 4.32 -11.42 -14.36
N SER A 453 5.24 -12.15 -13.75
CA SER A 453 6.20 -12.98 -14.45
C SER A 453 6.10 -14.42 -14.00
N ALA A 454 6.34 -15.35 -14.93
CA ALA A 454 6.63 -16.73 -14.59
C ALA A 454 8.07 -16.84 -14.05
N ARG A 455 8.24 -17.69 -13.05
CA ARG A 455 9.54 -18.03 -12.48
C ARG A 455 10.38 -18.75 -13.54
N GLN A 456 11.57 -18.23 -13.79
CA GLN A 456 12.56 -18.83 -14.68
C GLN A 456 13.54 -19.64 -13.83
N GLU A 457 13.16 -20.89 -13.58
CA GLU A 457 14.03 -21.92 -13.00
C GLU A 457 14.04 -23.09 -13.97
N VAL A 458 15.23 -23.43 -14.48
CA VAL A 458 15.39 -24.55 -15.41
C VAL A 458 16.39 -25.53 -14.84
N ASP A 459 15.94 -26.78 -14.69
CA ASP A 459 16.76 -27.88 -14.20
C ASP A 459 17.93 -28.15 -15.18
N PRO A 460 19.19 -28.15 -14.70
CA PRO A 460 20.35 -28.56 -15.49
C PRO A 460 20.17 -29.88 -16.24
N ALA A 461 19.45 -30.86 -15.69
CA ALA A 461 19.21 -32.13 -16.38
C ALA A 461 18.36 -31.94 -17.65
N THR A 462 17.40 -31.01 -17.63
CA THR A 462 16.60 -30.67 -18.81
C THR A 462 17.46 -29.98 -19.87
N LEU A 463 18.32 -29.04 -19.46
CA LEU A 463 19.20 -28.31 -20.38
C LEU A 463 20.21 -29.22 -21.10
N ARG A 464 20.74 -30.24 -20.42
CA ARG A 464 21.61 -31.26 -21.05
C ARG A 464 20.91 -32.05 -22.16
N THR A 465 19.59 -32.17 -22.10
CA THR A 465 18.78 -32.92 -23.08
C THR A 465 18.19 -32.08 -24.21
N ALA A 466 18.35 -30.74 -24.17
CA ALA A 466 17.73 -29.83 -25.14
C ALA A 466 18.19 -30.02 -26.59
N GLY A 467 19.36 -30.65 -26.81
CA GLY A 467 19.92 -30.89 -28.14
C GLY A 467 20.40 -29.62 -28.85
N THR A 468 20.61 -29.70 -30.17
CA THR A 468 21.15 -28.61 -31.02
C THR A 468 20.28 -28.29 -32.23
N ALA A 469 19.00 -28.66 -32.18
CA ALA A 469 18.04 -28.37 -33.23
C ALA A 469 17.49 -26.94 -33.08
N TYR A 470 18.33 -25.96 -33.43
CA TYR A 470 17.98 -24.55 -33.34
C TYR A 470 17.15 -24.10 -34.56
N PRO A 471 16.20 -23.16 -34.39
CA PRO A 471 15.57 -22.50 -35.54
C PRO A 471 16.63 -21.81 -36.43
N PRO A 472 16.58 -21.95 -37.77
CA PRO A 472 17.63 -21.46 -38.66
C PRO A 472 17.93 -19.96 -38.51
N ASP A 473 16.90 -19.13 -38.47
CA ASP A 473 17.05 -17.66 -38.35
C ASP A 473 17.66 -17.28 -36.99
N LEU A 474 17.21 -17.93 -35.90
CA LEU A 474 17.78 -17.74 -34.57
C LEU A 474 19.25 -18.18 -34.53
N LEU A 475 19.59 -19.28 -35.20
CA LEU A 475 20.96 -19.76 -35.28
C LEU A 475 21.84 -18.75 -36.01
N SER A 476 21.43 -18.22 -37.17
CA SER A 476 22.23 -17.25 -37.92
C SER A 476 22.47 -15.97 -37.14
N ASP A 477 21.42 -15.43 -36.50
CA ASP A 477 21.48 -14.13 -35.85
C ASP A 477 22.31 -14.18 -34.57
N TYR A 478 22.13 -15.25 -33.78
CA TYR A 478 22.74 -15.36 -32.46
C TYR A 478 24.01 -16.20 -32.42
N THR A 479 24.55 -16.60 -33.57
CA THR A 479 25.92 -17.14 -33.71
C THR A 479 26.84 -16.26 -34.58
N GLN A 480 26.41 -15.03 -34.88
CA GLN A 480 27.22 -14.04 -35.58
C GLN A 480 28.56 -13.79 -34.86
N LEU A 481 29.64 -13.78 -35.64
CA LEU A 481 31.01 -13.50 -35.18
C LEU A 481 31.70 -12.55 -36.17
N PRO A 482 32.40 -11.50 -35.71
CA PRO A 482 33.19 -10.63 -36.58
C PRO A 482 34.51 -11.29 -37.00
N ALA A 483 35.12 -10.77 -38.06
CA ALA A 483 36.43 -11.22 -38.54
C ALA A 483 37.59 -10.89 -37.56
N THR A 484 37.33 -10.02 -36.56
CA THR A 484 38.30 -9.62 -35.54
C THR A 484 38.61 -10.73 -34.53
N VAL A 485 37.72 -11.73 -34.41
CA VAL A 485 37.89 -12.84 -33.45
C VAL A 485 39.16 -13.62 -33.78
N THR A 486 40.11 -13.60 -32.85
CA THR A 486 41.46 -14.10 -33.10
C THR A 486 41.54 -15.63 -33.11
N PRO A 487 42.59 -16.21 -33.74
CA PRO A 487 42.84 -17.64 -33.69
C PRO A 487 43.00 -18.20 -32.27
N ARG A 488 43.61 -17.41 -31.35
CA ARG A 488 43.80 -17.83 -29.96
C ARG A 488 42.49 -17.86 -29.17
N THR A 489 41.56 -16.94 -29.43
CA THR A 489 40.20 -16.99 -28.83
C THR A 489 39.45 -18.23 -29.31
N ARG A 490 39.55 -18.58 -30.60
CA ARG A 490 38.97 -19.81 -31.16
C ARG A 490 39.56 -21.07 -30.52
N GLN A 491 40.88 -21.14 -30.42
CA GLN A 491 41.58 -22.26 -29.81
C GLN A 491 41.19 -22.42 -28.33
N LEU A 492 41.09 -21.32 -27.57
CA LEU A 492 40.63 -21.37 -26.17
C LEU A 492 39.21 -21.94 -26.08
N ALA A 493 38.30 -21.50 -26.95
CA ALA A 493 36.92 -21.99 -26.98
C ALA A 493 36.85 -23.50 -27.26
N GLU A 494 37.69 -24.02 -28.16
CA GLU A 494 37.78 -25.46 -28.49
C GLU A 494 38.43 -26.26 -27.36
N ASP A 495 39.48 -25.72 -26.73
CA ASP A 495 40.23 -26.38 -25.66
C ASP A 495 39.37 -26.56 -24.40
N LEU A 496 38.62 -25.52 -24.02
CA LEU A 496 37.75 -25.54 -22.84
C LEU A 496 36.52 -26.44 -23.03
N THR A 497 36.03 -26.61 -24.26
CA THR A 497 34.84 -27.42 -24.54
C THR A 497 35.14 -28.84 -25.03
N ARG A 498 36.42 -29.21 -25.17
CA ARG A 498 36.87 -30.48 -25.77
C ARG A 498 36.23 -31.73 -25.14
N THR A 499 35.99 -31.71 -23.84
CA THR A 499 35.41 -32.83 -23.08
C THR A 499 33.91 -32.67 -22.80
N ALA A 500 33.33 -31.50 -23.10
CA ALA A 500 31.94 -31.19 -22.86
C ALA A 500 31.05 -31.69 -24.01
N LEU A 501 30.12 -32.58 -23.68
CA LEU A 501 29.30 -33.29 -24.68
C LEU A 501 28.06 -32.51 -25.11
N THR A 502 27.44 -31.75 -24.20
CA THR A 502 26.18 -31.04 -24.46
C THR A 502 26.39 -29.53 -24.52
N PRO A 503 25.51 -28.74 -25.18
CA PRO A 503 25.58 -27.28 -25.16
C PRO A 503 25.60 -26.70 -23.74
N TYR A 504 24.86 -27.33 -22.81
CA TYR A 504 24.84 -26.92 -21.41
C TYR A 504 26.20 -27.14 -20.73
N ASP A 505 26.82 -28.31 -20.92
CA ASP A 505 28.12 -28.60 -20.32
C ASP A 505 29.21 -27.68 -20.91
N LYS A 506 29.10 -27.33 -22.21
CA LYS A 506 29.99 -26.36 -22.85
C LYS A 506 29.80 -24.95 -22.26
N ALA A 507 28.56 -24.49 -22.13
CA ALA A 507 28.27 -23.19 -21.53
C ALA A 507 28.78 -23.09 -20.09
N THR A 508 28.58 -24.16 -19.31
CA THR A 508 29.06 -24.27 -17.93
C THR A 508 30.59 -24.23 -17.87
N ALA A 509 31.30 -25.01 -18.70
CA ALA A 509 32.76 -25.03 -18.73
C ALA A 509 33.37 -23.66 -19.11
N LEU A 510 32.78 -22.98 -20.09
CA LEU A 510 33.21 -21.64 -20.51
C LEU A 510 32.95 -20.58 -19.43
N ARG A 511 31.75 -20.60 -18.83
CA ARG A 511 31.40 -19.72 -17.69
C ARG A 511 32.37 -19.93 -16.53
N ASP A 512 32.60 -21.19 -16.15
CA ASP A 512 33.43 -21.53 -14.99
C ASP A 512 34.90 -21.13 -15.20
N TYR A 513 35.41 -21.23 -16.42
CA TYR A 513 36.73 -20.68 -16.76
C TYR A 513 36.77 -19.15 -16.54
N LEU A 514 35.76 -18.42 -16.99
CA LEU A 514 35.72 -16.96 -16.83
C LEU A 514 35.61 -16.54 -15.38
N LEU A 515 34.91 -17.30 -14.53
CA LEU A 515 34.85 -17.06 -13.09
C LEU A 515 36.22 -17.13 -12.38
N THR A 516 37.25 -17.70 -13.03
CA THR A 516 38.63 -17.72 -12.50
C THR A 516 39.40 -16.42 -12.73
N ILE A 517 38.93 -15.56 -13.64
CA ILE A 517 39.57 -14.29 -13.98
C ILE A 517 39.14 -13.23 -12.94
N PRO A 518 40.06 -12.48 -12.31
CA PRO A 518 39.73 -11.51 -11.26
C PRO A 518 38.95 -10.30 -11.78
N TYR A 519 37.89 -9.90 -11.07
CA TYR A 519 37.11 -8.70 -11.40
C TYR A 519 37.88 -7.42 -11.04
N ASP A 520 37.82 -6.41 -11.90
CA ASP A 520 38.41 -5.08 -11.69
C ASP A 520 37.45 -4.00 -12.20
N TYR A 521 37.17 -3.00 -11.35
CA TYR A 521 36.28 -1.89 -11.69
C TYR A 521 36.90 -0.92 -12.73
N PHE A 522 38.22 -0.90 -12.85
CA PHE A 522 38.96 0.00 -13.73
C PHE A 522 39.94 -0.77 -14.60
N PRO A 523 39.44 -1.64 -15.51
CA PRO A 523 40.32 -2.33 -16.43
C PRO A 523 41.01 -1.35 -17.38
N PRO A 524 42.20 -1.69 -17.92
CA PRO A 524 42.85 -0.88 -18.93
C PRO A 524 41.94 -0.60 -20.13
N PRO A 525 42.06 0.57 -20.78
CA PRO A 525 41.31 0.83 -22.00
C PRO A 525 41.73 -0.13 -23.12
N GLN A 526 40.80 -0.40 -24.03
CA GLN A 526 41.08 -1.23 -25.20
C GLN A 526 42.16 -0.58 -26.09
N ALA A 527 43.18 -1.36 -26.45
CA ALA A 527 44.22 -0.94 -27.36
C ALA A 527 43.67 -0.76 -28.79
N PRO A 528 44.18 0.21 -29.57
CA PRO A 528 43.73 0.42 -30.95
C PRO A 528 43.86 -0.84 -31.81
N ASN A 529 42.88 -1.10 -32.66
CA ASN A 529 42.85 -2.23 -33.61
C ASN A 529 42.99 -3.62 -32.97
N THR A 530 42.57 -3.78 -31.71
CA THR A 530 42.50 -5.09 -31.04
C THR A 530 41.05 -5.51 -30.87
N ASP A 531 40.81 -6.81 -30.74
CA ASP A 531 39.50 -7.33 -30.35
C ASP A 531 39.35 -7.26 -28.81
N ALA A 532 38.25 -6.70 -28.32
CA ALA A 532 38.06 -6.44 -26.90
C ALA A 532 38.01 -7.73 -26.06
N VAL A 533 37.40 -8.79 -26.60
CA VAL A 533 37.34 -10.10 -25.93
C VAL A 533 38.73 -10.73 -25.87
N ASP A 534 39.48 -10.65 -26.96
CA ASP A 534 40.86 -11.13 -27.01
C ASP A 534 41.78 -10.39 -26.02
N GLN A 535 41.69 -9.05 -25.95
CA GLN A 535 42.45 -8.26 -24.98
C GLN A 535 42.11 -8.65 -23.54
N PHE A 536 40.81 -8.75 -23.21
CA PHE A 536 40.36 -9.16 -21.90
C PHE A 536 40.89 -10.56 -21.50
N LEU A 537 40.76 -11.54 -22.38
CA LEU A 537 41.10 -12.94 -22.10
C LEU A 537 42.61 -13.18 -21.94
N PHE A 538 43.45 -12.48 -22.71
CA PHE A 538 44.86 -12.84 -22.84
C PHE A 538 45.83 -11.76 -22.38
N VAL A 539 45.42 -10.49 -22.39
CA VAL A 539 46.27 -9.34 -22.06
C VAL A 539 45.92 -8.82 -20.68
N ASP A 540 44.70 -8.32 -20.50
CA ASP A 540 44.29 -7.67 -19.25
C ASP A 540 44.05 -8.68 -18.14
N LYS A 541 43.40 -9.81 -18.46
CA LYS A 541 43.03 -10.87 -17.50
C LYS A 541 42.33 -10.33 -16.25
N ARG A 542 41.55 -9.28 -16.43
CA ARG A 542 40.68 -8.63 -15.45
C ARG A 542 39.73 -7.70 -16.18
N GLY A 543 38.54 -7.48 -15.62
CA GLY A 543 37.50 -6.69 -16.28
C GLY A 543 36.28 -6.40 -15.42
N VAL A 544 35.31 -5.76 -16.06
CA VAL A 544 33.94 -5.51 -15.60
C VAL A 544 32.96 -6.45 -16.30
N CYS A 545 31.73 -6.55 -15.79
CA CYS A 545 30.74 -7.55 -16.21
C CYS A 545 30.50 -7.60 -17.72
N GLU A 546 30.59 -6.46 -18.41
CA GLU A 546 30.42 -6.36 -19.86
C GLU A 546 31.50 -7.14 -20.61
N GLN A 547 32.77 -7.12 -20.17
CA GLN A 547 33.81 -7.92 -20.82
C GLN A 547 33.66 -9.41 -20.52
N TYR A 548 33.26 -9.79 -19.29
CA TYR A 548 32.98 -11.19 -18.95
C TYR A 548 31.82 -11.75 -19.78
N ALA A 549 30.70 -11.03 -19.82
CA ALA A 549 29.52 -11.43 -20.56
C ALA A 549 29.80 -11.45 -22.07
N SER A 550 30.54 -10.47 -22.60
CA SER A 550 30.98 -10.48 -24.00
C SER A 550 31.86 -11.68 -24.32
N ALA A 551 32.84 -11.99 -23.47
CA ALA A 551 33.73 -13.13 -23.67
C ALA A 551 32.95 -14.44 -23.67
N LEU A 552 32.01 -14.62 -22.73
CA LEU A 552 31.18 -15.82 -22.71
C LEU A 552 30.32 -15.96 -23.97
N VAL A 553 29.67 -14.88 -24.43
CA VAL A 553 28.90 -14.91 -25.68
C VAL A 553 29.78 -15.32 -26.86
N ILE A 554 30.96 -14.72 -27.03
CA ILE A 554 31.84 -15.03 -28.17
C ILE A 554 32.36 -16.47 -28.10
N LEU A 555 32.76 -16.97 -26.93
CA LEU A 555 33.20 -18.34 -26.75
C LEU A 555 32.07 -19.36 -27.02
N LEU A 556 30.82 -19.03 -26.65
CA LEU A 556 29.64 -19.83 -26.96
C LEU A 556 29.34 -19.86 -28.46
N ARG A 557 29.34 -18.69 -29.11
CA ARG A 557 29.08 -18.56 -30.56
C ARG A 557 30.14 -19.28 -31.39
N LEU A 558 31.41 -19.26 -30.96
CA LEU A 558 32.49 -20.06 -31.56
C LEU A 558 32.22 -21.58 -31.52
N ASN A 559 31.43 -22.04 -30.55
CA ASN A 559 30.98 -23.41 -30.42
C ASN A 559 29.62 -23.68 -31.10
N GLY A 560 29.10 -22.74 -31.88
CA GLY A 560 27.80 -22.84 -32.56
C GLY A 560 26.59 -22.82 -31.62
N ILE A 561 26.75 -22.26 -30.42
CA ILE A 561 25.68 -22.14 -29.42
C ILE A 561 25.10 -20.73 -29.52
N PRO A 562 23.79 -20.57 -29.80
CA PRO A 562 23.18 -19.25 -29.88
C PRO A 562 23.18 -18.55 -28.51
N ALA A 563 23.76 -17.35 -28.47
CA ALA A 563 23.93 -16.58 -27.24
C ALA A 563 23.81 -15.07 -27.52
N ARG A 564 23.31 -14.32 -26.53
CA ARG A 564 23.16 -12.86 -26.59
C ARG A 564 23.60 -12.18 -25.30
N LEU A 565 24.04 -10.94 -25.43
CA LEU A 565 24.44 -10.10 -24.29
C LEU A 565 23.21 -9.38 -23.75
N VAL A 566 22.96 -9.44 -22.45
CA VAL A 566 21.81 -8.79 -21.81
C VAL A 566 22.27 -7.66 -20.92
N ALA A 567 21.52 -6.56 -20.92
CA ALA A 567 21.68 -5.47 -19.97
C ALA A 567 20.48 -5.38 -19.02
N GLY A 568 20.75 -4.91 -17.81
CA GLY A 568 19.73 -4.66 -16.80
C GLY A 568 20.36 -4.25 -15.47
N PHE A 569 19.67 -4.60 -14.39
CA PHE A 569 20.20 -4.51 -13.04
C PHE A 569 20.27 -5.89 -12.41
N GLY A 570 21.29 -6.12 -11.58
CA GLY A 570 21.26 -7.20 -10.61
C GLY A 570 20.12 -7.02 -9.60
N SER A 571 19.90 -8.03 -8.75
CA SER A 571 18.73 -8.01 -7.84
C SER A 571 18.70 -6.84 -6.86
N GLY A 572 19.85 -6.21 -6.57
CA GLY A 572 20.00 -5.17 -5.56
C GLY A 572 20.00 -5.72 -4.14
N THR A 573 19.96 -4.85 -3.14
CA THR A 573 19.99 -5.25 -1.73
C THR A 573 18.58 -5.42 -1.16
N TYR A 574 18.24 -6.62 -0.69
CA TYR A 574 16.94 -6.86 -0.07
C TYR A 574 16.86 -6.32 1.36
N ASN A 575 15.97 -5.34 1.56
CA ASN A 575 15.68 -4.78 2.88
C ASN A 575 14.54 -5.56 3.54
N GLN A 576 14.87 -6.38 4.54
CA GLN A 576 13.91 -7.24 5.25
C GLN A 576 12.84 -6.47 6.02
N ILE A 577 13.12 -5.21 6.41
CA ILE A 577 12.19 -4.38 7.19
C ILE A 577 11.11 -3.81 6.27
N THR A 578 11.51 -3.30 5.12
CA THR A 578 10.59 -2.64 4.18
C THR A 578 9.98 -3.62 3.18
N GLY A 579 10.63 -4.76 2.94
CA GLY A 579 10.20 -5.78 1.98
C GLY A 579 10.53 -5.45 0.53
N TYR A 580 11.46 -4.51 0.30
CA TYR A 580 11.89 -4.06 -1.03
C TYR A 580 13.32 -4.48 -1.34
N TYR A 581 13.61 -4.70 -2.61
CA TYR A 581 14.96 -4.65 -3.15
C TYR A 581 15.31 -3.19 -3.44
N GLU A 582 16.39 -2.71 -2.85
CA GLU A 582 16.98 -1.40 -3.14
C GLU A 582 17.96 -1.58 -4.30
N VAL A 583 17.63 -1.03 -5.47
CA VAL A 583 18.43 -1.16 -6.69
C VAL A 583 19.15 0.16 -6.95
N ARG A 584 20.48 0.11 -6.96
CA ARG A 584 21.39 1.25 -7.10
C ARG A 584 21.98 1.30 -8.52
N ALA A 585 22.57 2.42 -8.90
CA ALA A 585 23.26 2.53 -10.18
C ALA A 585 24.46 1.56 -10.26
N SER A 586 25.13 1.29 -9.15
CA SER A 586 26.16 0.26 -8.96
C SER A 586 25.69 -1.17 -9.25
N ASP A 587 24.38 -1.42 -9.18
CA ASP A 587 23.79 -2.72 -9.51
C ASP A 587 23.55 -2.87 -11.02
N ALA A 588 23.87 -1.88 -11.85
CA ALA A 588 23.80 -2.00 -13.30
C ALA A 588 24.75 -3.11 -13.76
N HIS A 589 24.21 -4.08 -14.50
CA HIS A 589 24.88 -5.35 -14.74
C HIS A 589 24.60 -5.88 -16.13
N ALA A 590 25.58 -6.61 -16.67
CA ALA A 590 25.47 -7.31 -17.94
C ALA A 590 25.72 -8.80 -17.74
N TRP A 591 24.90 -9.62 -18.40
CA TRP A 591 25.01 -11.09 -18.35
C TRP A 591 24.71 -11.71 -19.72
N VAL A 592 24.66 -13.03 -19.79
CA VAL A 592 24.45 -13.77 -21.04
C VAL A 592 23.13 -14.52 -21.00
N GLU A 593 22.40 -14.52 -22.10
CA GLU A 593 21.30 -15.46 -22.31
C GLU A 593 21.72 -16.47 -23.39
N VAL A 594 21.54 -17.76 -23.10
CA VAL A 594 21.88 -18.89 -23.96
C VAL A 594 20.59 -19.59 -24.37
N TYR A 595 20.41 -19.84 -25.66
CA TYR A 595 19.19 -20.46 -26.15
C TYR A 595 19.27 -21.98 -26.10
N PHE A 596 18.28 -22.61 -25.46
CA PHE A 596 18.13 -24.06 -25.40
C PHE A 596 16.79 -24.48 -26.02
N PRO A 597 16.77 -25.37 -27.03
CA PRO A 597 15.51 -25.82 -27.64
C PRO A 597 14.54 -26.38 -26.60
N GLY A 598 13.28 -25.92 -26.65
CA GLY A 598 12.23 -26.31 -25.70
C GLY A 598 12.25 -25.59 -24.34
N SER A 599 13.37 -24.95 -23.96
CA SER A 599 13.50 -24.15 -22.73
C SER A 599 13.57 -22.64 -22.98
N GLY A 600 13.88 -22.21 -24.21
CA GLY A 600 13.99 -20.80 -24.58
C GLY A 600 15.34 -20.20 -24.17
N TRP A 601 15.35 -18.90 -23.90
CA TRP A 601 16.54 -18.19 -23.43
C TRP A 601 16.75 -18.44 -21.93
N VAL A 602 17.96 -18.89 -21.56
CA VAL A 602 18.34 -19.20 -20.17
C VAL A 602 19.52 -18.34 -19.78
N PRO A 603 19.48 -17.64 -18.64
CA PRO A 603 20.53 -16.70 -18.29
C PRO A 603 21.73 -17.41 -17.63
N PHE A 604 22.93 -16.96 -17.94
CA PHE A 604 24.24 -17.38 -17.43
C PHE A 604 25.05 -16.12 -17.07
N ASP A 605 25.75 -16.15 -15.94
CA ASP A 605 26.57 -15.02 -15.47
C ASP A 605 28.03 -15.45 -15.28
N PRO A 606 28.95 -15.02 -16.16
CA PRO A 606 30.37 -15.32 -16.03
C PRO A 606 31.11 -14.40 -15.03
N THR A 607 30.41 -13.50 -14.34
CA THR A 607 31.04 -12.46 -13.50
C THR A 607 31.34 -12.99 -12.09
N PRO A 608 32.61 -12.94 -11.62
CA PRO A 608 32.96 -13.33 -10.26
C PRO A 608 32.20 -12.52 -9.19
N GLY A 609 31.78 -13.18 -8.11
CA GLY A 609 31.01 -12.55 -7.02
C GLY A 609 29.49 -12.58 -7.23
N TRP A 610 29.01 -13.06 -8.38
CA TRP A 610 27.60 -13.31 -8.69
C TRP A 610 27.29 -14.81 -8.67
N THR A 611 26.01 -15.20 -8.74
CA THR A 611 25.57 -16.59 -8.52
C THR A 611 25.93 -17.57 -9.65
N GLY A 612 26.54 -17.11 -10.75
CA GLY A 612 26.92 -17.94 -11.91
C GLY A 612 25.75 -18.32 -12.82
N ASP A 613 24.62 -18.68 -12.21
CA ASP A 613 23.34 -18.96 -12.86
C ASP A 613 22.27 -18.03 -12.25
N PRO A 614 22.00 -16.87 -12.86
CA PRO A 614 21.10 -15.86 -12.30
C PRO A 614 19.63 -16.21 -12.56
N GLN A 615 19.22 -17.41 -12.14
CA GLN A 615 17.84 -17.87 -12.18
C GLN A 615 16.96 -17.07 -11.21
N THR A 616 15.64 -17.07 -11.40
CA THR A 616 14.74 -16.42 -10.43
C THR A 616 14.70 -17.22 -9.12
N GLY A 617 14.86 -16.52 -8.00
CA GLY A 617 14.76 -17.12 -6.68
C GLY A 617 13.41 -17.75 -6.39
N GLU A 618 13.36 -18.59 -5.36
CA GLU A 618 12.09 -19.12 -4.86
C GLU A 618 11.15 -17.96 -4.48
N VAL A 619 9.88 -18.10 -4.86
CA VAL A 619 8.85 -17.15 -4.46
C VAL A 619 8.66 -17.30 -2.96
N LYS A 620 9.06 -16.29 -2.17
CA LYS A 620 8.84 -16.30 -0.72
C LYS A 620 7.34 -16.30 -0.46
N ARG A 621 6.82 -17.45 -0.04
CA ARG A 621 5.43 -17.63 0.34
C ARG A 621 5.30 -17.57 1.86
N TRP A 622 4.20 -17.01 2.34
CA TRP A 622 3.87 -17.04 3.77
C TRP A 622 3.59 -18.49 4.21
N VAL A 623 3.96 -18.87 5.44
CA VAL A 623 4.03 -20.29 5.87
C VAL A 623 2.70 -21.06 5.81
N PHE A 624 1.56 -20.37 5.67
CA PHE A 624 0.24 -21.00 5.47
C PHE A 624 -0.35 -20.73 4.06
N SER A 625 0.42 -20.23 3.09
CA SER A 625 -0.04 -20.05 1.70
C SER A 625 -0.50 -21.35 1.05
N SER A 626 0.10 -22.48 1.46
CA SER A 626 -0.22 -23.83 1.01
C SER A 626 -1.66 -24.25 1.34
N TRP A 627 -2.31 -23.60 2.32
CA TRP A 627 -3.72 -23.84 2.63
C TRP A 627 -4.67 -23.18 1.61
N THR A 628 -4.15 -22.28 0.77
CA THR A 628 -4.89 -21.58 -0.31
C THR A 628 -4.36 -21.90 -1.71
N GLU A 629 -3.33 -22.75 -1.82
CA GLU A 629 -2.85 -23.26 -3.12
C GLU A 629 -3.98 -24.04 -3.82
N GLY A 630 -4.33 -23.62 -5.04
CA GLY A 630 -5.44 -24.18 -5.83
C GLY A 630 -6.72 -23.35 -5.84
N VAL A 631 -6.79 -22.24 -5.10
CA VAL A 631 -7.87 -21.25 -5.25
C VAL A 631 -7.45 -20.20 -6.28
N ASP A 632 -7.65 -20.50 -7.56
CA ASP A 632 -7.61 -19.47 -8.60
C ASP A 632 -8.79 -18.51 -8.37
N LEU A 633 -8.48 -17.29 -7.94
CA LEU A 633 -9.47 -16.22 -7.92
C LEU A 633 -9.92 -16.00 -9.38
N PRO A 634 -11.24 -16.02 -9.67
CA PRO A 634 -11.74 -15.87 -11.03
C PRO A 634 -11.16 -14.61 -11.69
N ARG A 635 -10.70 -14.72 -12.94
CA ARG A 635 -10.30 -13.57 -13.76
C ARG A 635 -11.57 -12.76 -14.05
N ILE A 636 -11.71 -11.60 -13.42
CA ILE A 636 -12.88 -10.74 -13.63
C ILE A 636 -12.54 -9.72 -14.72
N GLU A 637 -13.09 -9.89 -15.92
CA GLU A 637 -12.98 -8.92 -17.01
C GLU A 637 -13.74 -7.63 -16.64
N LEU A 638 -13.02 -6.51 -16.63
CA LEU A 638 -13.50 -5.19 -16.15
C LEU A 638 -14.71 -4.63 -16.90
N GLY A 639 -14.93 -5.06 -18.15
CA GLY A 639 -16.11 -4.66 -18.94
C GLY A 639 -17.45 -5.14 -18.36
N GLY A 640 -17.46 -6.23 -17.60
CA GLY A 640 -18.65 -6.79 -16.96
C GLY A 640 -18.83 -6.42 -15.48
N VAL A 641 -17.85 -5.75 -14.85
CA VAL A 641 -17.82 -5.52 -13.39
C VAL A 641 -18.95 -4.59 -12.91
N GLY A 642 -19.40 -3.66 -13.74
CA GLY A 642 -20.51 -2.77 -13.39
C GLY A 642 -21.85 -3.49 -13.22
N GLU A 643 -22.16 -4.42 -14.13
CA GLU A 643 -23.47 -5.08 -14.18
C GLU A 643 -23.47 -6.45 -13.47
N ALA A 644 -22.41 -7.24 -13.64
CA ALA A 644 -22.26 -8.51 -12.93
C ALA A 644 -21.85 -8.32 -11.47
N GLY A 645 -21.07 -7.28 -11.16
CA GLY A 645 -20.70 -6.94 -9.78
C GLY A 645 -21.93 -6.61 -8.94
N ALA A 646 -22.85 -5.78 -9.45
CA ALA A 646 -24.10 -5.48 -8.75
C ALA A 646 -25.01 -6.72 -8.60
N ALA A 647 -25.09 -7.56 -9.62
CA ALA A 647 -25.95 -8.76 -9.63
C ALA A 647 -25.39 -9.91 -8.76
N VAL A 648 -24.09 -10.16 -8.77
CA VAL A 648 -23.43 -11.20 -7.96
C VAL A 648 -23.29 -10.76 -6.50
N PHE A 649 -23.01 -9.48 -6.22
CA PHE A 649 -23.05 -8.96 -4.84
C PHE A 649 -24.48 -9.05 -4.28
N ALA A 650 -25.51 -8.78 -5.08
CA ALA A 650 -26.90 -8.98 -4.68
C ALA A 650 -27.28 -10.48 -4.51
N ALA A 651 -26.79 -11.36 -5.37
CA ALA A 651 -27.15 -12.78 -5.40
C ALA A 651 -26.36 -13.66 -4.40
N VAL A 652 -25.12 -13.29 -4.05
CA VAL A 652 -24.21 -14.06 -3.20
C VAL A 652 -24.02 -13.41 -1.83
N ALA A 653 -23.81 -12.08 -1.77
CA ALA A 653 -23.62 -11.39 -0.49
C ALA A 653 -24.94 -11.20 0.28
N GLY A 654 -26.08 -11.21 -0.40
CA GLY A 654 -27.40 -11.22 0.24
C GLY A 654 -27.61 -12.47 1.10
N PRO A 655 -27.57 -13.69 0.53
CA PRO A 655 -27.79 -14.93 1.29
C PRO A 655 -26.64 -15.28 2.24
N LEU A 656 -25.38 -15.15 1.81
CA LEU A 656 -24.22 -15.47 2.68
C LEU A 656 -24.01 -14.40 3.76
N GLY A 657 -24.28 -13.13 3.48
CA GLY A 657 -24.25 -12.07 4.48
C GLY A 657 -25.35 -12.23 5.53
N VAL A 658 -26.55 -12.69 5.13
CA VAL A 658 -27.63 -13.03 6.07
C VAL A 658 -27.29 -14.29 6.87
N LEU A 659 -26.77 -15.35 6.24
CA LEU A 659 -26.36 -16.57 6.96
C LEU A 659 -25.19 -16.31 7.91
N PHE A 660 -24.20 -15.51 7.49
CA PHE A 660 -23.10 -15.08 8.35
C PHE A 660 -23.61 -14.17 9.46
N ALA A 661 -24.49 -13.20 9.19
CA ALA A 661 -25.08 -12.35 10.22
C ALA A 661 -25.94 -13.15 11.22
N LEU A 662 -26.67 -14.17 10.76
CA LEU A 662 -27.45 -15.08 11.62
C LEU A 662 -26.54 -16.01 12.43
N ALA A 663 -25.47 -16.55 11.83
CA ALA A 663 -24.47 -17.35 12.52
C ALA A 663 -23.71 -16.52 13.56
N MET A 664 -23.36 -15.27 13.22
CA MET A 664 -22.70 -14.33 14.11
C MET A 664 -23.65 -13.85 15.20
N ALA A 665 -24.93 -13.59 14.91
CA ALA A 665 -25.95 -13.29 15.91
C ALA A 665 -26.25 -14.49 16.82
N GLY A 666 -26.21 -15.72 16.28
CA GLY A 666 -26.34 -16.96 17.03
C GLY A 666 -25.14 -17.23 17.93
N ALA A 667 -23.92 -17.06 17.40
CA ALA A 667 -22.67 -17.20 18.16
C ALA A 667 -22.52 -16.08 19.20
N MET A 668 -22.94 -14.86 18.88
CA MET A 668 -22.95 -13.74 19.81
C MET A 668 -24.07 -13.91 20.85
N GLY A 669 -25.23 -14.45 20.47
CA GLY A 669 -26.31 -14.81 21.39
C GLY A 669 -25.93 -15.96 22.32
N TRP A 670 -25.28 -16.99 21.81
CA TRP A 670 -24.75 -18.11 22.59
C TRP A 670 -23.58 -17.67 23.47
N GLY A 671 -22.68 -16.83 22.94
CA GLY A 671 -21.60 -16.20 23.68
C GLY A 671 -22.11 -15.30 24.79
N LEU A 672 -23.15 -14.49 24.53
CA LEU A 672 -23.83 -13.65 25.53
C LEU A 672 -24.61 -14.49 26.54
N TRP A 673 -25.25 -15.58 26.13
CA TRP A 673 -25.93 -16.51 27.03
C TRP A 673 -24.93 -17.26 27.90
N TRP A 674 -23.81 -17.70 27.34
CA TRP A 674 -22.73 -18.36 28.06
C TRP A 674 -22.02 -17.37 29.00
N LEU A 675 -21.73 -16.14 28.56
CA LEU A 675 -21.24 -15.06 29.41
C LEU A 675 -22.25 -14.74 30.52
N TRP A 676 -23.55 -14.72 30.21
CA TRP A 676 -24.61 -14.48 31.18
C TRP A 676 -24.69 -15.62 32.19
N GLN A 677 -24.62 -16.88 31.76
CA GLN A 677 -24.59 -18.06 32.64
C GLN A 677 -23.31 -18.12 33.47
N TRP A 678 -22.16 -17.82 32.88
CA TRP A 678 -20.88 -17.72 33.57
C TRP A 678 -20.88 -16.57 34.57
N TRP A 679 -21.42 -15.40 34.19
CA TRP A 679 -21.65 -14.27 35.07
C TRP A 679 -22.65 -14.60 36.18
N ARG A 680 -23.71 -15.38 35.91
CA ARG A 680 -24.69 -15.85 36.92
C ARG A 680 -24.11 -16.89 37.88
N ARG A 681 -23.20 -17.74 37.40
CA ARG A 681 -22.52 -18.78 38.18
C ARG A 681 -21.38 -18.20 39.02
N LYS A 682 -20.65 -17.20 38.50
CA LYS A 682 -19.57 -16.49 39.23
C LYS A 682 -20.07 -15.31 40.08
N ASN A 683 -21.20 -14.72 39.70
CA ASN A 683 -21.99 -13.80 40.52
C ASN A 683 -23.37 -14.45 40.76
N PRO A 684 -23.47 -15.46 41.65
CA PRO A 684 -24.78 -15.82 42.18
C PRO A 684 -25.47 -14.53 42.60
N PRO A 685 -26.79 -14.36 42.38
CA PRO A 685 -27.48 -13.10 42.67
C PRO A 685 -27.05 -12.65 44.05
N ARG A 686 -26.26 -11.57 44.08
CA ARG A 686 -25.69 -11.05 45.32
C ARG A 686 -26.88 -10.91 46.28
N PRO A 687 -26.80 -11.39 47.54
CA PRO A 687 -27.85 -11.07 48.51
C PRO A 687 -28.08 -9.56 48.40
N ARG A 688 -29.33 -9.17 48.10
CA ARG A 688 -29.76 -7.79 47.77
C ARG A 688 -29.02 -6.78 48.63
N GLY A 689 -27.91 -6.26 48.11
CA GLY A 689 -26.84 -5.67 48.90
C GLY A 689 -26.85 -4.15 48.82
N LEU A 690 -26.75 -3.52 49.99
CA LEU A 690 -26.76 -2.09 50.29
C LEU A 690 -28.01 -1.29 49.87
N GLN A 691 -28.48 -1.35 48.62
CA GLN A 691 -29.49 -0.41 48.09
C GLN A 691 -30.95 -0.75 48.41
N ASP A 692 -31.25 -1.97 48.88
CA ASP A 692 -32.62 -2.42 49.15
C ASP A 692 -33.13 -2.06 50.55
N HIS A 693 -32.34 -1.37 51.37
CA HIS A 693 -32.78 -0.89 52.66
C HIS A 693 -33.93 0.13 52.48
N PRO A 694 -35.07 -0.01 53.21
CA PRO A 694 -36.25 0.83 53.02
C PRO A 694 -35.93 2.32 53.14
N ASN A 695 -35.01 2.69 54.03
CA ASN A 695 -34.61 4.08 54.25
C ASN A 695 -33.87 4.69 53.04
N ARG A 696 -32.97 3.95 52.40
CA ARG A 696 -32.31 4.43 51.17
C ARG A 696 -33.29 4.65 50.03
N ARG A 697 -34.28 3.76 49.88
CA ARG A 697 -35.35 3.90 48.87
C ARG A 697 -36.20 5.13 49.15
N LYS A 698 -36.52 5.43 50.42
CA LYS A 698 -37.24 6.64 50.82
C LYS A 698 -36.46 7.89 50.44
N ILE A 699 -35.17 7.97 50.78
CA ILE A 699 -34.30 9.12 50.46
C ILE A 699 -34.15 9.32 48.95
N LEU A 700 -33.82 8.28 48.19
CA LEU A 700 -33.66 8.41 46.73
C LEU A 700 -34.99 8.70 45.99
N ARG A 701 -36.13 8.35 46.58
CA ARG A 701 -37.46 8.75 46.07
C ARG A 701 -37.77 10.19 46.43
N ALA A 702 -37.44 10.64 47.64
CA ALA A 702 -37.60 12.02 48.08
C ALA A 702 -36.76 12.96 47.20
N TYR A 703 -35.49 12.63 46.99
CA TYR A 703 -34.61 13.38 46.08
C TYR A 703 -35.15 13.44 44.65
N ARG A 704 -35.60 12.31 44.07
CA ARG A 704 -36.26 12.31 42.74
C ARG A 704 -37.60 13.05 42.69
N ARG A 705 -38.28 13.22 43.82
CA ARG A 705 -39.48 14.08 43.92
C ARG A 705 -39.08 15.54 43.99
N ALA A 706 -38.04 15.86 44.75
CA ALA A 706 -37.46 17.20 44.85
C ALA A 706 -36.92 17.68 43.49
N GLU A 707 -36.15 16.87 42.77
CA GLU A 707 -35.69 17.16 41.39
C GLU A 707 -36.87 17.47 40.45
N ARG A 708 -37.96 16.70 40.56
CA ARG A 708 -39.16 16.92 39.76
C ARG A 708 -39.90 18.20 40.15
N LYS A 709 -39.99 18.51 41.44
CA LYS A 709 -40.64 19.72 41.97
C LYS A 709 -39.84 20.98 41.63
N ALA A 710 -38.52 20.94 41.77
CA ALA A 710 -37.58 22.00 41.38
C ALA A 710 -37.37 22.11 39.86
N ARG A 711 -37.86 21.12 39.09
CA ARG A 711 -37.67 20.99 37.63
C ARG A 711 -36.20 20.94 37.19
N THR A 712 -35.28 20.60 38.09
CA THR A 712 -33.84 20.50 37.84
C THR A 712 -33.43 19.02 37.83
N PRO A 713 -33.50 18.32 36.68
CA PRO A 713 -33.00 16.95 36.61
C PRO A 713 -31.47 16.93 36.66
N ARG A 714 -30.89 16.02 37.44
CA ARG A 714 -29.44 15.81 37.48
C ARG A 714 -28.91 15.22 36.17
N GLY A 715 -27.81 15.77 35.67
CA GLY A 715 -27.10 15.22 34.50
C GLY A 715 -26.44 13.88 34.82
N ALA A 716 -26.33 13.00 33.82
CA ALA A 716 -25.81 11.63 34.03
C ALA A 716 -24.36 11.57 34.57
N ALA A 717 -23.54 12.58 34.28
CA ALA A 717 -22.16 12.70 34.76
C ALA A 717 -22.00 13.69 35.93
N GLN A 718 -23.07 14.41 36.31
CA GLN A 718 -23.02 15.44 37.34
C GLN A 718 -23.11 14.78 38.72
N THR A 719 -22.20 15.10 39.64
CA THR A 719 -22.27 14.59 41.02
C THR A 719 -23.48 15.19 41.76
N VAL A 720 -23.92 14.57 42.86
CA VAL A 720 -25.04 15.10 43.65
C VAL A 720 -24.71 16.49 44.21
N GLY A 721 -23.47 16.70 44.66
CA GLY A 721 -23.01 18.01 45.14
C GLY A 721 -22.90 19.08 44.05
N GLU A 722 -22.42 18.74 42.86
CA GLU A 722 -22.49 19.65 41.71
C GLU A 722 -23.93 20.03 41.36
N HIS A 723 -24.85 19.09 41.50
CA HIS A 723 -26.25 19.32 41.20
C HIS A 723 -26.94 20.21 42.23
N VAL A 724 -26.69 19.98 43.52
CA VAL A 724 -27.23 20.78 44.62
C VAL A 724 -26.64 22.21 44.59
N ARG A 725 -25.35 22.37 44.28
CA ARG A 725 -24.74 23.70 44.05
C ARG A 725 -25.40 24.46 42.89
N ALA A 726 -25.79 23.77 41.84
CA ALA A 726 -26.49 24.36 40.69
C ALA A 726 -27.99 24.59 40.94
N ALA A 727 -28.57 23.96 41.97
CA ALA A 727 -29.99 24.01 42.31
C ALA A 727 -30.16 24.18 43.83
N PRO A 728 -30.06 25.42 44.36
CA PRO A 728 -30.12 25.70 45.81
C PRO A 728 -31.39 25.21 46.49
N ALA A 729 -32.47 24.98 45.74
CA ALA A 729 -33.70 24.37 46.24
C ALA A 729 -33.55 22.90 46.70
N LEU A 730 -32.40 22.27 46.44
CA LEU A 730 -32.07 20.91 46.86
C LEU A 730 -31.05 20.88 48.02
N THR A 731 -30.72 22.06 48.58
CA THR A 731 -29.79 22.20 49.71
C THR A 731 -30.35 21.44 50.93
N GLY A 732 -29.49 20.66 51.59
CA GLY A 732 -29.88 19.78 52.71
C GLY A 732 -30.21 18.34 52.32
N LEU A 733 -30.40 18.04 51.02
CA LEU A 733 -30.58 16.66 50.53
C LEU A 733 -29.26 16.00 50.09
N GLU A 734 -28.18 16.76 49.94
CA GLU A 734 -26.90 16.29 49.45
C GLU A 734 -26.31 15.17 50.31
N ASP A 735 -26.15 15.43 51.61
CA ASP A 735 -25.54 14.49 52.55
C ASP A 735 -26.38 13.22 52.68
N ALA A 736 -27.70 13.37 52.77
CA ALA A 736 -28.63 12.27 52.82
C ALA A 736 -28.54 11.36 51.59
N VAL A 737 -28.47 11.95 50.39
CA VAL A 737 -28.37 11.19 49.13
C VAL A 737 -27.00 10.56 48.97
N ASN A 738 -25.94 11.24 49.37
CA ASN A 738 -24.58 10.69 49.36
C ASN A 738 -24.45 9.52 50.35
N ILE A 739 -25.01 9.63 51.55
CA ILE A 739 -25.05 8.55 52.54
C ILE A 739 -25.89 7.38 52.00
N ALA A 740 -27.08 7.66 51.46
CA ALA A 740 -27.95 6.63 50.90
C ALA A 740 -27.37 5.93 49.67
N ALA A 741 -26.56 6.61 48.86
CA ALA A 741 -25.97 6.06 47.65
C ALA A 741 -24.62 5.35 47.90
N TYR A 742 -23.79 5.86 48.82
CA TYR A 742 -22.37 5.48 48.89
C TYR A 742 -21.90 4.93 50.25
N ARG A 743 -22.61 5.15 51.38
CA ARG A 743 -22.18 4.56 52.68
C ARG A 743 -22.59 3.08 52.81
N PRO A 744 -21.80 2.23 53.48
CA PRO A 744 -22.15 0.84 53.77
C PRO A 744 -23.35 0.71 54.73
N ASN A 745 -23.35 1.51 55.79
CA ASN A 745 -24.42 1.52 56.79
C ASN A 745 -25.65 2.27 56.25
N PRO A 746 -26.87 1.74 56.44
CA PRO A 746 -28.08 2.40 55.99
C PRO A 746 -28.32 3.73 56.74
N PRO A 747 -29.00 4.70 56.09
CA PRO A 747 -29.55 5.87 56.77
C PRO A 747 -30.41 5.46 57.98
N ASP A 748 -30.20 6.12 59.12
CA ASP A 748 -31.08 6.01 60.27
C ASP A 748 -32.49 6.58 59.96
N ASP A 749 -33.46 6.23 60.80
CA ASP A 749 -34.84 6.70 60.62
C ASP A 749 -34.96 8.21 60.87
N GLU A 750 -34.11 8.79 61.71
CA GLU A 750 -34.07 10.23 62.00
C GLU A 750 -33.71 11.04 60.74
N MET A 751 -32.70 10.62 59.97
CA MET A 751 -32.36 11.28 58.71
C MET A 751 -33.46 11.12 57.66
N VAL A 752 -34.19 10.00 57.65
CA VAL A 752 -35.35 9.82 56.76
C VAL A 752 -36.50 10.76 57.12
N GLU A 753 -36.77 10.98 58.40
CA GLU A 753 -37.79 11.95 58.84
C GLU A 753 -37.36 13.39 58.58
N ALA A 754 -36.09 13.74 58.81
CA ALA A 754 -35.54 15.07 58.50
C ALA A 754 -35.76 15.45 57.03
N ILE A 755 -35.63 14.50 56.10
CA ILE A 755 -35.84 14.69 54.66
C ILE A 755 -37.31 14.88 54.28
N LYS A 756 -38.28 14.42 55.10
CA LYS A 756 -39.70 14.65 54.80
C LYS A 756 -40.14 16.10 55.02
N HIS A 757 -39.41 16.83 55.86
CA HIS A 757 -39.69 18.23 56.20
C HIS A 757 -39.00 19.22 55.24
N LEU A 758 -38.07 18.74 54.40
CA LEU A 758 -37.41 19.45 53.31
C LEU A 758 -38.17 19.27 51.99
#